data_AF-A0A815K299-F1
#
_entry.id   AF-A0A815K299-F1
#
_cell.length_a   1.000
_cell.length_b   1.000
_cell.length_c   1.000
_cell.angle_alpha   90.00
_cell.angle_beta   90.00
_cell.angle_gamma   90.00
#
_symmetry.space_group_name_H-M   'P 1'
#
loop_
_entity.id
_entity.type
_entity.pdbx_description
1 polymer ?
#
loop_
_entity_poly.entity_id
_entity_poly.type
_entity_poly.pdbx_seq_one_letter_code
_entity_poly.pdbx_strand_id
1 'polypeptide(L)'
;MNLLFIISILFFLLFSNIILLPLPLNQYAYMLARERIKQYDRGVQAQNNLTSKEKVVNLYLELLQANDYMNTKNYFYPSRPIEKVFENITKSSLYQFLISLPKGGNLHIHESQVLDRKLLLEHIMNSSEYDFLYICDQDNCTTNKYYLNYFKSNPSSEWTKVKGSNWTIPEILKRTTLTGILNNLETPIYATDTEGRWHTAAEYGVFDFYGDLVKYNVTRFNYMKLVLDQALEENIQLLEFRRGLFGSLYYLTENNTKILINPTEELDLLLKFKKEYISKNPKLIDFIFVIYSSRNLLKEQIKTHLNNIINLHRLYPDFIRGYDMVGEEDQGHTLLFHSDTLINAFNYTSTSNGSFNFLFHSGETNWPENHIPSVPDDSVSAFENIYDALVFRTHRIGHGLSLTKRPDLYQYIRQRQIAIEICPASNQILGYVADLRNHPGIVYHRSGIPIVLSGDDPGSFGYNTLTVDFYLATMAWGLNLADLKQFAWNSIQYSSLPNNRKIEGLQKWQNEWNLFIDNSYNIACNQTYPNLTMNISQILPAYGPTNRSINVTVFGFGFEIAICKKIICKFGEKETNGTFIDLNEIVCPTPLNNSDLSTVSISIVIDNKIFPAGYDYKFISSLSVIDDESLPPLIPSKSDKFVIVNQKLIITLLILLFTFII
;
A
#
# COMPACT_ATOMS: atom_id res chain seq x y z
N MET A 1 36.47 -53.81 19.77
CA MET A 1 36.83 -52.37 19.80
C MET A 1 35.82 -51.45 19.09
N ASN A 2 34.62 -51.93 18.67
CA ASN A 2 33.68 -51.10 17.88
C ASN A 2 32.39 -50.68 18.62
N LEU A 3 31.96 -51.38 19.69
CA LEU A 3 30.70 -51.05 20.37
C LEU A 3 30.83 -49.80 21.27
N LEU A 4 31.94 -49.68 22.01
CA LEU A 4 32.24 -48.53 22.87
C LEU A 4 32.45 -47.23 22.08
N PHE A 5 33.01 -47.32 20.87
CA PHE A 5 33.21 -46.15 20.00
C PHE A 5 31.89 -45.67 19.39
N ILE A 6 31.01 -46.60 18.98
CA ILE A 6 29.68 -46.29 18.48
C ILE A 6 28.78 -45.74 19.61
N ILE A 7 28.84 -46.31 20.82
CA ILE A 7 28.14 -45.77 21.99
C ILE A 7 28.68 -44.38 22.33
N SER A 8 30.00 -44.16 22.29
CA SER A 8 30.60 -42.84 22.50
C SER A 8 30.12 -41.81 21.48
N ILE A 9 30.00 -42.18 20.20
CA ILE A 9 29.50 -41.28 19.14
C ILE A 9 28.00 -41.03 19.28
N LEU A 10 27.21 -42.04 19.61
CA LEU A 10 25.77 -41.88 19.90
C LEU A 10 25.53 -41.06 21.15
N PHE A 11 26.36 -41.20 22.19
CA PHE A 11 26.34 -40.36 23.38
C PHE A 11 26.75 -38.93 23.03
N PHE A 12 27.78 -38.74 22.19
CA PHE A 12 28.18 -37.42 21.71
C PHE A 12 27.11 -36.77 20.82
N LEU A 13 26.38 -37.54 20.01
CA LEU A 13 25.30 -37.03 19.16
C LEU A 13 24.02 -36.74 19.97
N LEU A 14 23.66 -37.58 20.95
CA LEU A 14 22.56 -37.37 21.89
C LEU A 14 22.81 -36.16 22.80
N PHE A 15 24.07 -35.87 23.15
CA PHE A 15 24.46 -34.71 23.95
C PHE A 15 24.98 -33.52 23.13
N SER A 16 25.15 -33.63 21.80
CA SER A 16 25.48 -32.47 20.95
C SER A 16 24.31 -31.51 20.77
N ASN A 17 23.09 -32.00 21.00
CA ASN A 17 22.00 -31.16 21.47
C ASN A 17 22.19 -30.94 22.97
N ILE A 18 23.24 -30.21 23.33
CA ILE A 18 23.28 -29.54 24.62
C ILE A 18 22.03 -28.68 24.60
N ILE A 19 21.01 -29.10 25.34
CA ILE A 19 20.02 -28.19 25.89
C ILE A 19 20.87 -27.15 26.60
N LEU A 20 21.13 -26.03 25.92
CA LEU A 20 21.66 -24.83 26.54
C LEU A 20 20.64 -24.53 27.62
N LEU A 21 20.94 -24.95 28.85
CA LEU A 21 20.23 -24.51 30.03
C LEU A 21 20.11 -23.00 29.88
N PRO A 22 18.89 -22.42 29.90
CA PRO A 22 18.75 -20.99 29.71
C PRO A 22 19.58 -20.34 30.81
N LEU A 23 20.69 -19.70 30.43
CA LEU A 23 21.44 -18.84 31.34
C LEU A 23 20.41 -17.92 32.01
N PRO A 24 20.52 -17.66 33.32
CA PRO A 24 19.53 -16.85 34.02
C PRO A 24 19.38 -15.52 33.27
N LEU A 25 18.17 -15.29 32.75
CA LEU A 25 17.87 -14.13 31.92
C LEU A 25 17.91 -12.87 32.78
N ASN A 26 19.08 -12.25 32.86
CA ASN A 26 19.23 -10.95 33.52
C ASN A 26 18.64 -9.84 32.63
N GLN A 27 18.38 -8.65 33.19
CA GLN A 27 17.68 -7.58 32.47
C GLN A 27 18.41 -7.14 31.19
N TYR A 28 19.75 -7.16 31.20
CA TYR A 28 20.54 -6.82 30.02
C TYR A 28 20.35 -7.85 28.90
N ALA A 29 20.47 -9.14 29.21
CA ALA A 29 20.26 -10.22 28.26
C ALA A 29 18.82 -10.23 27.71
N TYR A 30 17.82 -9.95 28.56
CA TYR A 30 16.43 -9.76 28.15
C TYR A 30 16.29 -8.64 27.13
N MET A 31 16.84 -7.45 27.42
CA MET A 31 16.74 -6.29 26.53
C MET A 31 17.41 -6.56 25.18
N LEU A 32 18.59 -7.18 25.18
CA LEU A 32 19.29 -7.53 23.96
C LEU A 32 18.48 -8.53 23.11
N ALA A 33 17.92 -9.58 23.73
CA ALA A 33 17.06 -10.53 23.05
C ALA A 33 15.79 -9.88 22.50
N ARG A 34 15.16 -8.99 23.28
CA ARG A 34 13.96 -8.23 22.86
C ARG A 34 14.25 -7.36 21.63
N GLU A 35 15.36 -6.63 21.63
CA GLU A 35 15.73 -5.78 20.48
C GLU A 35 16.07 -6.62 19.24
N ARG A 36 16.69 -7.79 19.38
CA ARG A 36 16.88 -8.71 18.25
C ARG A 36 15.57 -9.23 17.67
N ILE A 37 14.59 -9.56 18.50
CA ILE A 37 13.26 -9.98 18.02
C ILE A 37 12.61 -8.82 17.25
N LYS A 38 12.62 -7.61 17.80
CA LYS A 38 12.12 -6.41 17.09
C LYS A 38 12.84 -6.20 15.76
N GLN A 39 14.16 -6.34 15.73
CA GLN A 39 14.95 -6.20 14.50
C GLN A 39 14.64 -7.31 13.49
N TYR A 40 14.42 -8.55 13.94
CA TYR A 40 14.05 -9.66 13.07
C TYR A 40 12.66 -9.46 12.46
N ASP A 41 11.67 -9.08 13.27
CA ASP A 41 10.30 -8.80 12.84
C ASP A 41 10.25 -7.66 11.81
N ARG A 42 11.03 -6.59 12.05
CA ARG A 42 11.21 -5.49 11.09
C ARG A 42 12.19 -5.83 9.95
N GLY A 43 12.91 -6.94 10.05
CA GLY A 43 14.10 -7.27 9.26
C GLY A 43 13.82 -7.91 7.91
N VAL A 44 12.61 -8.40 7.67
CA VAL A 44 12.21 -8.95 6.36
C VAL A 44 12.19 -7.87 5.26
N GLN A 45 12.19 -6.59 5.65
CA GLN A 45 12.35 -5.43 4.77
C GLN A 45 13.10 -4.31 5.49
N ALA A 46 14.14 -4.69 6.24
CA ALA A 46 14.89 -3.80 7.12
C ALA A 46 15.05 -2.40 6.52
N GLN A 47 14.49 -1.42 7.22
CA GLN A 47 14.90 -0.03 7.24
C GLN A 47 15.79 0.34 6.05
N ASN A 48 15.20 0.91 5.00
CA ASN A 48 15.97 1.87 4.21
C ASN A 48 16.67 2.78 5.22
N ASN A 49 18.01 2.74 5.27
CA ASN A 49 18.80 3.46 6.26
C ASN A 49 18.39 4.93 6.23
N LEU A 50 17.50 5.33 7.15
CA LEU A 50 17.02 6.69 7.21
C LEU A 50 18.21 7.57 7.58
N THR A 51 18.45 8.59 6.78
CA THR A 51 19.40 9.65 7.09
C THR A 51 19.02 10.34 8.39
N SER A 52 19.95 11.09 8.99
CA SER A 52 19.69 11.79 10.25
C SER A 52 18.49 12.75 10.17
N LYS A 53 18.28 13.40 9.01
CA LYS A 53 17.08 14.24 8.77
C LYS A 53 15.81 13.40 8.64
N GLU A 54 15.86 12.29 7.91
CA GLU A 54 14.71 11.40 7.79
C GLU A 54 14.29 10.78 9.13
N LYS A 55 15.23 10.48 10.03
CA LYS A 55 14.90 10.02 11.39
C LYS A 55 14.09 11.06 12.17
N VAL A 56 14.43 12.34 12.02
CA VAL A 56 13.66 13.43 12.63
C VAL A 56 12.26 13.55 12.00
N VAL A 57 12.18 13.49 10.66
CA VAL A 57 10.88 13.52 9.96
C VAL A 57 10.03 12.30 10.33
N ASN A 58 10.65 11.14 10.56
CA ASN A 58 9.96 9.94 11.04
C ASN A 58 9.34 10.16 12.41
N LEU A 59 10.08 10.74 13.37
CA LEU A 59 9.55 11.07 14.70
C LEU A 59 8.39 12.09 14.60
N TYR A 60 8.48 13.04 13.67
CA TYR A 60 7.39 13.97 13.41
C TYR A 60 6.15 13.27 12.83
N LEU A 61 6.33 12.34 11.89
CA LEU A 61 5.25 11.51 11.36
C LEU A 61 4.60 10.67 12.48
N GLU A 62 5.38 10.05 13.37
CA GLU A 62 4.86 9.32 14.52
C GLU A 62 4.04 10.23 15.46
N LEU A 63 4.49 11.47 15.68
CA LEU A 63 3.74 12.46 16.45
C LEU A 63 2.39 12.80 15.80
N LEU A 64 2.35 12.99 14.47
CA LEU A 64 1.11 13.25 13.75
C LEU A 64 0.15 12.06 13.84
N GLN A 65 0.65 10.83 13.75
CA GLN A 65 -0.15 9.62 13.97
C GLN A 65 -0.68 9.56 15.42
N ALA A 66 0.17 9.79 16.41
CA ALA A 66 -0.20 9.82 17.83
C ALA A 66 -1.31 10.84 18.12
N ASN A 67 -1.22 12.05 17.54
CA ASN A 67 -2.26 13.07 17.67
C ASN A 67 -3.61 12.59 17.12
N ASP A 68 -3.63 11.96 15.96
CA ASP A 68 -4.85 11.40 15.38
C ASP A 68 -5.42 10.25 16.23
N TYR A 69 -4.57 9.35 16.74
CA TYR A 69 -5.00 8.30 17.68
C TYR A 69 -5.62 8.90 18.95
N MET A 70 -5.00 9.94 19.52
CA MET A 70 -5.47 10.58 20.75
C MET A 70 -6.75 11.40 20.54
N ASN A 71 -6.89 12.05 19.38
CA ASN A 71 -8.08 12.82 19.01
C ASN A 71 -9.28 11.91 18.73
N THR A 72 -9.06 10.74 18.14
CA THR A 72 -10.12 9.80 17.78
C THR A 72 -10.47 8.81 18.88
N LYS A 73 -9.52 8.40 19.72
CA LYS A 73 -9.68 7.38 20.76
C LYS A 73 -10.37 6.12 20.20
N ASN A 74 -11.59 5.81 20.69
CA ASN A 74 -12.39 4.67 20.24
C ASN A 74 -13.09 4.90 18.89
N TYR A 75 -13.02 6.11 18.33
CA TYR A 75 -13.59 6.48 17.03
C TYR A 75 -12.52 6.50 15.93
N PHE A 76 -11.62 5.53 15.96
CA PHE A 76 -10.49 5.40 15.05
C PHE A 76 -10.93 5.32 13.58
N TYR A 77 -10.55 6.32 12.77
CA TYR A 77 -11.12 6.51 11.42
C TYR A 77 -10.95 5.31 10.48
N PRO A 78 -9.77 4.65 10.37
CA PRO A 78 -9.64 3.48 9.48
C PRO A 78 -10.50 2.26 9.86
N SER A 79 -11.06 2.22 11.07
CA SER A 79 -12.03 1.18 11.48
C SER A 79 -13.50 1.57 11.26
N ARG A 80 -13.75 2.74 10.67
CA ARG A 80 -15.07 3.26 10.35
C ARG A 80 -15.25 3.29 8.83
N PRO A 81 -16.48 3.15 8.33
CA PRO A 81 -16.75 3.32 6.91
C PRO A 81 -16.29 4.71 6.45
N ILE A 82 -15.44 4.78 5.42
CA ILE A 82 -14.87 6.03 4.88
C ILE A 82 -15.95 7.05 4.57
N GLU A 83 -17.12 6.62 4.07
CA GLU A 83 -18.26 7.50 3.78
C GLU A 83 -18.74 8.32 4.99
N LYS A 84 -18.42 7.89 6.22
CA LYS A 84 -18.78 8.60 7.47
C LYS A 84 -17.66 9.46 8.04
N VAL A 85 -16.41 9.26 7.64
CA VAL A 85 -15.23 9.87 8.29
C VAL A 85 -14.31 10.61 7.33
N PHE A 86 -14.57 10.60 6.02
CA PHE A 86 -13.73 11.22 5.00
C PHE A 86 -13.44 12.71 5.27
N GLU A 87 -14.46 13.50 5.65
CA GLU A 87 -14.26 14.91 6.00
C GLU A 87 -13.36 15.11 7.23
N ASN A 88 -13.36 14.16 8.17
CA ASN A 88 -12.49 14.23 9.34
C ASN A 88 -11.05 13.89 8.96
N ILE A 89 -10.86 12.88 8.11
CA ILE A 89 -9.56 12.48 7.59
C ILE A 89 -8.86 13.65 6.89
N THR A 90 -9.55 14.33 5.97
CA THR A 90 -8.94 15.43 5.19
C THR A 90 -8.53 16.65 6.01
N LYS A 91 -9.14 16.84 7.20
CA LYS A 91 -8.80 17.90 8.16
C LYS A 91 -7.62 17.55 9.07
N SER A 92 -7.17 16.30 9.08
CA SER A 92 -6.05 15.85 9.91
C SER A 92 -4.73 16.49 9.47
N SER A 93 -3.89 16.87 10.44
CA SER A 93 -2.52 17.32 10.18
C SER A 93 -1.66 16.20 9.56
N LEU A 94 -1.94 14.94 9.88
CA LEU A 94 -1.31 13.80 9.22
C LEU A 94 -1.68 13.75 7.73
N TYR A 95 -2.96 13.94 7.40
CA TYR A 95 -3.39 13.97 6.00
C TYR A 95 -2.67 15.09 5.23
N GLN A 96 -2.58 16.30 5.80
CA GLN A 96 -1.86 17.42 5.18
C GLN A 96 -0.36 17.14 4.99
N PHE A 97 0.28 16.48 5.96
CA PHE A 97 1.66 15.99 5.80
C PHE A 97 1.77 15.01 4.63
N LEU A 98 0.84 14.06 4.54
CA LEU A 98 0.83 13.04 3.49
C LEU A 98 0.53 13.62 2.10
N ILE A 99 -0.23 14.71 1.96
CA ILE A 99 -0.38 15.41 0.66
C ILE A 99 1.00 15.79 0.11
N SER A 100 1.87 16.35 0.95
CA SER A 100 3.21 16.80 0.54
C SER A 100 4.21 15.68 0.23
N LEU A 101 3.94 14.46 0.70
CA LEU A 101 4.78 13.27 0.47
C LEU A 101 4.88 12.96 -1.03
N PRO A 102 6.08 12.87 -1.63
CA PRO A 102 6.24 12.41 -3.00
C PRO A 102 5.99 10.91 -3.09
N LYS A 103 4.80 10.54 -3.56
CA LYS A 103 4.27 9.16 -3.54
C LYS A 103 4.83 8.30 -4.66
N GLY A 104 5.62 8.87 -5.57
CA GLY A 104 6.10 8.15 -6.75
C GLY A 104 4.96 8.03 -7.78
N GLY A 105 4.39 6.85 -7.93
CA GLY A 105 3.39 6.51 -8.92
C GLY A 105 2.08 5.98 -8.33
N ASN A 106 1.00 6.20 -9.08
CA ASN A 106 -0.31 5.61 -8.86
C ASN A 106 -0.54 4.58 -9.97
N LEU A 107 -0.41 3.29 -9.64
CA LEU A 107 -0.25 2.23 -10.65
C LEU A 107 -1.52 1.49 -11.02
N HIS A 108 -2.54 1.56 -10.17
CA HIS A 108 -3.81 0.84 -10.29
C HIS A 108 -4.95 1.83 -10.15
N ILE A 109 -5.32 2.40 -11.28
CA ILE A 109 -6.37 3.40 -11.39
C ILE A 109 -7.13 3.21 -12.70
N HIS A 110 -8.46 3.25 -12.67
CA HIS A 110 -9.24 3.21 -13.90
C HIS A 110 -9.40 4.63 -14.42
N GLU A 111 -8.91 4.83 -15.64
CA GLU A 111 -8.63 6.16 -16.17
C GLU A 111 -9.82 7.11 -16.17
N SER A 112 -11.03 6.62 -16.43
CA SER A 112 -12.22 7.46 -16.39
C SER A 112 -12.71 7.73 -14.97
N GLN A 113 -12.27 6.99 -13.95
CA GLN A 113 -12.83 7.00 -12.59
C GLN A 113 -11.99 7.80 -11.57
N VAL A 114 -10.87 8.39 -12.00
CA VAL A 114 -9.87 8.97 -11.08
C VAL A 114 -10.22 10.39 -10.63
N LEU A 115 -10.64 11.25 -11.56
CA LEU A 115 -10.82 12.67 -11.29
C LEU A 115 -11.95 12.93 -10.30
N ASP A 116 -11.75 13.77 -9.28
CA ASP A 116 -12.85 14.24 -8.44
C ASP A 116 -14.02 14.76 -9.29
N ARG A 117 -15.20 14.15 -9.13
CA ARG A 117 -16.40 14.52 -9.89
C ARG A 117 -16.82 15.96 -9.64
N LYS A 118 -16.57 16.49 -8.43
CA LYS A 118 -16.83 17.88 -8.12
C LYS A 118 -16.00 18.78 -9.03
N LEU A 119 -14.70 18.53 -9.10
CA LEU A 119 -13.76 19.29 -9.94
C LEU A 119 -14.13 19.19 -11.42
N LEU A 120 -14.51 17.99 -11.90
CA LEU A 120 -14.98 17.81 -13.27
C LEU A 120 -16.23 18.65 -13.58
N LEU A 121 -17.24 18.57 -12.70
CA LEU A 121 -18.51 19.28 -12.88
C LEU A 121 -18.30 20.80 -12.79
N GLU A 122 -17.49 21.29 -11.86
CA GLU A 122 -17.13 22.71 -11.75
C GLU A 122 -16.48 23.20 -13.05
N HIS A 123 -15.55 22.43 -13.61
CA HIS A 123 -14.91 22.78 -14.88
C HIS A 123 -15.91 22.80 -16.05
N ILE A 124 -16.77 21.80 -16.17
CA ILE A 124 -17.79 21.73 -17.22
C ILE A 124 -18.78 22.89 -17.10
N MET A 125 -19.31 23.14 -15.90
CA MET A 125 -20.33 24.16 -15.64
C MET A 125 -19.80 25.60 -15.82
N ASN A 126 -18.48 25.79 -15.71
CA ASN A 126 -17.81 27.06 -16.00
C ASN A 126 -17.39 27.23 -17.48
N SER A 127 -17.71 26.26 -18.34
CA SER A 127 -17.36 26.26 -19.76
C SER A 127 -18.58 26.44 -20.67
N SER A 128 -18.34 26.63 -21.97
CA SER A 128 -19.40 26.62 -22.99
C SER A 128 -20.19 25.31 -23.04
N GLU A 129 -19.60 24.21 -22.58
CA GLU A 129 -20.25 22.89 -22.62
C GLU A 129 -21.38 22.73 -21.60
N TYR A 130 -21.48 23.66 -20.63
CA TYR A 130 -22.60 23.66 -19.70
C TYR A 130 -23.97 23.81 -20.40
N ASP A 131 -24.01 24.53 -21.53
CA ASP A 131 -25.22 24.70 -22.33
C ASP A 131 -25.68 23.41 -23.02
N PHE A 132 -24.84 22.38 -23.06
CA PHE A 132 -25.12 21.10 -23.69
C PHE A 132 -25.19 19.94 -22.69
N LEU A 133 -25.06 20.21 -21.38
CA LEU A 133 -25.08 19.18 -20.35
C LEU A 133 -26.52 18.82 -19.95
N TYR A 134 -26.86 17.55 -20.09
CA TYR A 134 -28.14 16.99 -19.66
C TYR A 134 -27.90 15.85 -18.68
N ILE A 135 -28.85 15.67 -17.78
CA ILE A 135 -28.93 14.54 -16.87
C ILE A 135 -30.25 13.81 -17.11
N CYS A 136 -30.20 12.50 -17.04
CA CYS A 136 -31.39 11.69 -16.89
C CYS A 136 -31.45 11.08 -15.49
N ASP A 137 -32.64 11.13 -14.90
CA ASP A 137 -32.99 10.67 -13.55
C ASP A 137 -34.23 9.76 -13.53
N GLN A 138 -34.65 9.25 -14.69
CA GLN A 138 -35.83 8.40 -14.86
C GLN A 138 -35.45 6.99 -15.33
N ASP A 139 -36.20 5.98 -14.89
CA ASP A 139 -35.96 4.56 -15.21
C ASP A 139 -36.03 4.22 -16.72
N ASN A 140 -36.47 5.15 -17.58
CA ASN A 140 -36.80 4.88 -18.99
C ASN A 140 -35.78 5.38 -20.02
N CYS A 141 -34.74 6.12 -19.64
CA CYS A 141 -33.80 6.72 -20.59
C CYS A 141 -32.48 5.95 -20.73
N THR A 142 -32.04 5.26 -19.68
CA THR A 142 -30.82 4.45 -19.64
C THR A 142 -31.01 3.27 -18.70
N THR A 143 -30.09 2.30 -18.72
CA THR A 143 -30.08 1.18 -17.76
C THR A 143 -29.75 1.60 -16.33
N ASN A 144 -29.21 2.81 -16.15
CA ASN A 144 -28.71 3.31 -14.88
C ASN A 144 -29.66 4.37 -14.32
N LYS A 145 -29.79 4.45 -12.99
CA LYS A 145 -30.66 5.45 -12.34
C LYS A 145 -30.30 6.90 -12.66
N TYR A 146 -29.02 7.18 -12.83
CA TYR A 146 -28.53 8.53 -13.14
C TYR A 146 -27.46 8.47 -14.23
N TYR A 147 -27.60 9.30 -15.26
CA TYR A 147 -26.63 9.37 -16.34
C TYR A 147 -26.52 10.80 -16.89
N LEU A 148 -25.29 11.27 -17.08
CA LEU A 148 -25.01 12.60 -17.65
C LEU A 148 -24.43 12.47 -19.05
N ASN A 149 -24.84 13.34 -19.95
CA ASN A 149 -24.35 13.34 -21.33
C ASN A 149 -24.42 14.73 -21.97
N TYR A 150 -23.75 14.85 -23.12
CA TYR A 150 -23.81 16.04 -23.96
C TYR A 150 -24.81 15.87 -25.10
N PHE A 151 -25.67 16.87 -25.29
CA PHE A 151 -26.56 16.98 -26.44
C PHE A 151 -26.62 18.42 -26.96
N LYS A 152 -26.54 18.60 -28.28
CA LYS A 152 -26.72 19.89 -28.97
C LYS A 152 -28.17 20.37 -28.90
N SER A 153 -29.13 19.45 -28.93
CA SER A 153 -30.55 19.70 -28.66
C SER A 153 -31.14 18.65 -27.72
N ASN A 154 -32.20 18.97 -26.97
CA ASN A 154 -32.80 17.99 -26.05
C ASN A 154 -33.23 16.71 -26.82
N PRO A 155 -32.69 15.52 -26.47
CA PRO A 155 -32.99 14.29 -27.21
C PRO A 155 -34.41 13.75 -26.98
N SER A 156 -34.99 13.94 -25.79
CA SER A 156 -36.32 13.44 -25.43
C SER A 156 -36.85 14.04 -24.11
N SER A 157 -38.07 13.71 -23.71
CA SER A 157 -38.71 14.22 -22.48
C SER A 157 -38.05 13.78 -21.18
N GLU A 158 -37.33 12.66 -21.21
CA GLU A 158 -36.70 12.05 -20.03
C GLU A 158 -35.37 12.75 -19.66
N TRP A 159 -34.82 13.55 -20.57
CA TRP A 159 -33.57 14.27 -20.34
C TRP A 159 -33.82 15.70 -19.86
N THR A 160 -33.26 16.02 -18.70
CA THR A 160 -33.33 17.35 -18.10
C THR A 160 -32.04 18.12 -18.36
N LYS A 161 -32.16 19.33 -18.91
CA LYS A 161 -31.02 20.24 -19.07
C LYS A 161 -30.52 20.66 -17.69
N VAL A 162 -29.24 20.45 -17.39
CA VAL A 162 -28.70 20.74 -16.05
C VAL A 162 -28.73 22.24 -15.78
N LYS A 163 -28.34 23.06 -16.78
CA LYS A 163 -28.35 24.52 -16.67
C LYS A 163 -29.77 25.06 -16.48
N GLY A 164 -29.98 25.77 -15.36
CA GLY A 164 -31.27 26.34 -14.99
C GLY A 164 -32.25 25.36 -14.31
N SER A 165 -31.81 24.14 -14.02
CA SER A 165 -32.58 23.15 -13.24
C SER A 165 -32.17 23.13 -11.76
N ASN A 166 -32.81 22.25 -10.98
CA ASN A 166 -32.46 22.02 -9.58
C ASN A 166 -31.21 21.10 -9.39
N TRP A 167 -30.61 20.62 -10.48
CA TRP A 167 -29.42 19.77 -10.45
C TRP A 167 -28.15 20.58 -10.17
N THR A 168 -27.89 20.77 -8.88
CA THR A 168 -26.64 21.35 -8.38
C THR A 168 -25.53 20.29 -8.27
N ILE A 169 -24.26 20.72 -8.22
CA ILE A 169 -23.13 19.80 -8.02
C ILE A 169 -23.31 18.90 -6.79
N PRO A 170 -23.64 19.40 -5.58
CA PRO A 170 -23.89 18.54 -4.42
C PRO A 170 -24.99 17.50 -4.66
N GLU A 171 -26.05 17.86 -5.37
CA GLU A 171 -27.17 16.97 -5.67
C GLU A 171 -26.78 15.82 -6.61
N ILE A 172 -25.93 16.12 -7.60
CA ILE A 172 -25.35 15.13 -8.51
C ILE A 172 -24.39 14.21 -7.76
N LEU A 173 -23.48 14.76 -6.94
CA LEU A 173 -22.49 13.96 -6.20
C LEU A 173 -23.15 12.98 -5.24
N LYS A 174 -24.20 13.43 -4.54
CA LYS A 174 -25.02 12.61 -3.62
C LYS A 174 -25.61 11.36 -4.28
N ARG A 175 -25.87 11.38 -5.59
CA ARG A 175 -26.56 10.31 -6.33
C ARG A 175 -25.68 9.50 -7.26
N THR A 176 -24.45 9.95 -7.47
CA THR A 176 -23.58 9.35 -8.48
C THR A 176 -22.30 8.80 -7.88
N THR A 177 -21.79 9.36 -6.78
CA THR A 177 -20.64 8.78 -6.07
C THR A 177 -21.10 7.65 -5.15
N LEU A 178 -20.32 6.56 -5.03
CA LEU A 178 -20.73 5.42 -4.23
C LEU A 178 -20.89 5.79 -2.74
N THR A 179 -19.97 6.57 -2.17
CA THR A 179 -20.12 7.03 -0.77
C THR A 179 -21.31 7.97 -0.60
N GLY A 180 -21.59 8.84 -1.58
CA GLY A 180 -22.78 9.69 -1.60
C GLY A 180 -24.06 8.85 -1.57
N ILE A 181 -24.16 7.83 -2.42
CA ILE A 181 -25.31 6.94 -2.51
C ILE A 181 -25.48 6.18 -1.19
N LEU A 182 -24.43 5.48 -0.72
CA LEU A 182 -24.47 4.69 0.52
C LEU A 182 -24.87 5.52 1.75
N ASN A 183 -24.49 6.79 1.80
CA ASN A 183 -24.88 7.71 2.88
C ASN A 183 -26.35 8.12 2.85
N ASN A 184 -27.04 7.96 1.72
CA ASN A 184 -28.38 8.48 1.48
C ASN A 184 -29.41 7.39 1.12
N LEU A 185 -29.02 6.11 1.16
CA LEU A 185 -29.97 5.01 1.02
C LEU A 185 -30.96 4.99 2.18
N GLU A 186 -32.24 4.71 1.87
CA GLU A 186 -33.28 4.53 2.89
C GLU A 186 -33.01 3.32 3.77
N THR A 187 -32.56 2.22 3.15
CA THR A 187 -32.11 1.00 3.84
C THR A 187 -30.59 0.93 3.77
N PRO A 188 -29.87 1.09 4.90
CA PRO A 188 -28.42 1.01 4.91
C PRO A 188 -27.91 -0.37 4.51
N ILE A 189 -26.87 -0.41 3.67
CA ILE A 189 -26.15 -1.63 3.31
C ILE A 189 -24.97 -1.80 4.26
N TYR A 190 -24.79 -3.02 4.78
CA TYR A 190 -23.72 -3.30 5.73
C TYR A 190 -22.33 -3.06 5.10
N ALA A 191 -21.36 -2.66 5.92
CA ALA A 191 -19.98 -2.46 5.49
C ALA A 191 -19.24 -3.75 5.06
N THR A 192 -19.86 -4.91 5.27
CA THR A 192 -19.36 -6.23 4.88
C THR A 192 -20.19 -6.89 3.78
N ASP A 193 -21.21 -6.20 3.27
CA ASP A 193 -22.08 -6.72 2.21
C ASP A 193 -21.52 -6.31 0.84
N THR A 194 -20.58 -7.12 0.35
CA THR A 194 -19.91 -6.90 -0.93
C THR A 194 -20.88 -6.93 -2.11
N GLU A 195 -21.76 -7.93 -2.17
CA GLU A 195 -22.75 -8.10 -3.25
C GLU A 195 -23.72 -6.91 -3.29
N GLY A 196 -24.28 -6.51 -2.15
CA GLY A 196 -25.17 -5.35 -2.07
C GLY A 196 -24.50 -4.04 -2.49
N ARG A 197 -23.22 -3.85 -2.15
CA ARG A 197 -22.43 -2.66 -2.53
C ARG A 197 -22.11 -2.64 -4.02
N TRP A 198 -21.72 -3.76 -4.62
CA TRP A 198 -21.54 -3.88 -6.08
C TRP A 198 -22.84 -3.69 -6.85
N HIS A 199 -23.93 -4.33 -6.38
CA HIS A 199 -25.26 -4.15 -6.96
C HIS A 199 -25.68 -2.68 -6.94
N THR A 200 -25.46 -1.98 -5.83
CA THR A 200 -25.74 -0.54 -5.72
C THR A 200 -24.88 0.26 -6.68
N ALA A 201 -23.58 -0.04 -6.79
CA ALA A 201 -22.70 0.66 -7.72
C ALA A 201 -23.15 0.50 -9.18
N ALA A 202 -23.58 -0.70 -9.56
CA ALA A 202 -24.10 -1.00 -10.89
C ALA A 202 -25.46 -0.32 -11.16
N GLU A 203 -26.43 -0.46 -10.25
CA GLU A 203 -27.79 0.10 -10.39
C GLU A 203 -27.76 1.64 -10.56
N TYR A 204 -26.89 2.32 -9.82
CA TYR A 204 -26.73 3.78 -9.88
C TYR A 204 -25.74 4.24 -10.96
N GLY A 205 -25.17 3.32 -11.75
CA GLY A 205 -24.23 3.65 -12.82
C GLY A 205 -22.98 4.37 -12.31
N VAL A 206 -22.49 4.02 -11.11
CA VAL A 206 -21.34 4.68 -10.48
C VAL A 206 -20.15 4.66 -11.44
N PHE A 207 -19.78 3.50 -11.97
CA PHE A 207 -18.63 3.39 -12.87
C PHE A 207 -18.91 3.88 -14.30
N ASP A 208 -20.17 4.16 -14.64
CA ASP A 208 -20.56 4.70 -15.95
C ASP A 208 -20.65 6.23 -15.97
N PHE A 209 -20.64 6.89 -14.81
CA PHE A 209 -20.86 8.34 -14.68
C PHE A 209 -20.02 9.18 -15.64
N TYR A 210 -18.71 8.92 -15.69
CA TYR A 210 -17.82 9.68 -16.56
C TYR A 210 -18.04 9.39 -18.03
N GLY A 211 -18.53 8.17 -18.33
CA GLY A 211 -18.86 7.59 -19.62
C GLY A 211 -18.57 8.49 -20.81
N ASP A 212 -19.60 9.18 -21.29
CA ASP A 212 -19.51 10.06 -22.46
C ASP A 212 -18.89 11.43 -22.17
N LEU A 213 -18.92 11.90 -20.91
CA LEU A 213 -18.40 13.22 -20.53
C LEU A 213 -16.90 13.32 -20.75
N VAL A 214 -16.17 12.23 -20.53
CA VAL A 214 -14.70 12.17 -20.68
C VAL A 214 -14.26 11.58 -22.02
N LYS A 215 -15.22 11.17 -22.87
CA LYS A 215 -15.01 10.70 -24.24
C LYS A 215 -15.37 11.74 -25.29
N TYR A 216 -16.00 12.86 -24.91
CA TYR A 216 -16.24 13.95 -25.83
C TYR A 216 -14.94 14.71 -26.12
N ASN A 217 -14.57 14.85 -27.39
CA ASN A 217 -13.28 15.42 -27.78
C ASN A 217 -13.00 16.83 -27.22
N VAL A 218 -14.04 17.65 -27.06
CA VAL A 218 -13.91 19.02 -26.53
C VAL A 218 -13.49 19.03 -25.06
N THR A 219 -14.00 18.10 -24.25
CA THR A 219 -13.72 18.03 -22.81
C THR A 219 -12.61 17.04 -22.46
N ARG A 220 -12.28 16.12 -23.38
CA ARG A 220 -11.30 15.04 -23.19
C ARG A 220 -9.95 15.51 -22.64
N PHE A 221 -9.32 16.48 -23.29
CA PHE A 221 -7.97 16.91 -22.90
C PHE A 221 -7.97 17.82 -21.68
N ASN A 222 -9.09 18.50 -21.40
CA ASN A 222 -9.28 19.20 -20.13
C ASN A 222 -9.39 18.21 -18.98
N TYR A 223 -10.15 17.13 -19.15
CA TYR A 223 -10.22 16.04 -18.18
C TYR A 223 -8.82 15.47 -17.89
N MET A 224 -8.08 15.10 -18.93
CA MET A 224 -6.71 14.58 -18.76
C MET A 224 -5.81 15.58 -18.05
N LYS A 225 -5.92 16.87 -18.38
CA LYS A 225 -5.15 17.92 -17.69
C LYS A 225 -5.50 17.97 -16.21
N LEU A 226 -6.79 17.99 -15.86
CA LEU A 226 -7.24 18.06 -14.47
C LEU A 226 -6.78 16.83 -13.66
N VAL A 227 -6.83 15.62 -14.23
CA VAL A 227 -6.29 14.41 -13.58
C VAL A 227 -4.81 14.57 -13.27
N LEU A 228 -4.03 15.04 -14.24
CA LEU A 228 -2.58 15.20 -14.08
C LEU A 228 -2.22 16.37 -13.15
N ASP A 229 -3.00 17.45 -13.15
CA ASP A 229 -2.82 18.57 -12.23
C ASP A 229 -3.09 18.11 -10.79
N GLN A 230 -4.23 17.44 -10.57
CA GLN A 230 -4.63 16.91 -9.26
C GLN A 230 -3.59 15.90 -8.72
N ALA A 231 -3.04 15.06 -9.60
CA ALA A 231 -1.95 14.14 -9.24
C ALA A 231 -0.69 14.89 -8.78
N LEU A 232 -0.29 15.96 -9.49
CA LEU A 232 0.89 16.75 -9.13
C LEU A 232 0.68 17.58 -7.86
N GLU A 233 -0.54 18.07 -7.62
CA GLU A 233 -0.93 18.75 -6.36
C GLU A 233 -0.75 17.84 -5.15
N GLU A 234 -0.98 16.54 -5.33
CA GLU A 234 -0.77 15.51 -4.30
C GLU A 234 0.58 14.77 -4.43
N ASN A 235 1.51 15.37 -5.19
CA ASN A 235 2.90 14.92 -5.36
C ASN A 235 3.02 13.47 -5.86
N ILE A 236 2.14 13.10 -6.79
CA ILE A 236 2.17 11.86 -7.57
C ILE A 236 2.81 12.18 -8.92
N GLN A 237 3.91 11.52 -9.25
CA GLN A 237 4.72 11.82 -10.44
C GLN A 237 4.58 10.81 -11.57
N LEU A 238 3.94 9.66 -11.36
CA LEU A 238 3.71 8.64 -12.37
C LEU A 238 2.27 8.12 -12.32
N LEU A 239 1.62 7.96 -13.47
CA LEU A 239 0.28 7.37 -13.56
C LEU A 239 0.27 6.21 -14.54
N GLU A 240 -0.19 5.04 -14.09
CA GLU A 240 -0.42 3.88 -14.95
C GLU A 240 -1.91 3.56 -14.95
N PHE A 241 -2.54 3.92 -16.06
CA PHE A 241 -3.98 3.91 -16.21
C PHE A 241 -4.49 2.57 -16.75
N ARG A 242 -5.47 1.96 -16.07
CA ARG A 242 -6.36 0.97 -16.66
C ARG A 242 -7.38 1.69 -17.53
N ARG A 243 -7.42 1.37 -18.83
CA ARG A 243 -8.35 1.98 -19.79
C ARG A 243 -9.05 0.90 -20.62
N GLY A 244 -10.32 1.12 -20.96
CA GLY A 244 -10.98 0.33 -21.99
C GLY A 244 -10.36 0.52 -23.38
N LEU A 245 -10.98 -0.03 -24.41
CA LEU A 245 -10.47 0.10 -25.78
C LEU A 245 -10.43 1.56 -26.28
N PHE A 246 -9.39 1.88 -27.05
CA PHE A 246 -9.33 3.10 -27.86
C PHE A 246 -10.34 3.04 -29.02
N GLY A 247 -10.68 4.21 -29.56
CA GLY A 247 -11.72 4.37 -30.58
C GLY A 247 -13.08 4.76 -30.01
N SER A 248 -13.13 5.20 -28.76
CA SER A 248 -14.35 5.63 -28.07
C SER A 248 -14.45 7.16 -27.93
N LEU A 249 -13.37 7.89 -28.23
CA LEU A 249 -13.38 9.34 -28.34
C LEU A 249 -14.28 9.77 -29.50
N TYR A 250 -15.08 10.83 -29.34
CA TYR A 250 -16.04 11.25 -30.36
C TYR A 250 -16.19 12.77 -30.53
N TYR A 251 -16.64 13.16 -31.72
CA TYR A 251 -17.25 14.46 -31.99
C TYR A 251 -18.77 14.35 -31.95
N LEU A 252 -19.43 15.41 -31.47
CA LEU A 252 -20.89 15.50 -31.41
C LEU A 252 -21.38 16.46 -32.49
N THR A 253 -22.27 15.98 -33.37
CA THR A 253 -22.89 16.81 -34.43
C THR A 253 -24.09 17.59 -33.90
N GLU A 254 -24.56 18.59 -34.67
CA GLU A 254 -25.77 19.37 -34.37
C GLU A 254 -27.03 18.50 -34.20
N ASN A 255 -27.09 17.33 -34.85
CA ASN A 255 -28.19 16.38 -34.74
C ASN A 255 -27.94 15.31 -33.66
N ASN A 256 -27.12 15.60 -32.64
CA ASN A 256 -26.77 14.69 -31.55
C ASN A 256 -26.08 13.37 -31.97
N THR A 257 -25.54 13.29 -33.20
CA THR A 257 -24.85 12.07 -33.65
C THR A 257 -23.41 12.08 -33.17
N LYS A 258 -22.93 10.94 -32.67
CA LYS A 258 -21.52 10.76 -32.26
C LYS A 258 -20.71 10.19 -33.41
N ILE A 259 -19.68 10.92 -33.82
CA ILE A 259 -18.70 10.45 -34.82
C ILE A 259 -17.45 10.00 -34.06
N LEU A 260 -17.22 8.70 -34.03
CA LEU A 260 -16.08 8.10 -33.33
C LEU A 260 -14.76 8.41 -34.06
N ILE A 261 -13.75 8.72 -33.27
CA ILE A 261 -12.37 8.94 -33.73
C ILE A 261 -11.67 7.58 -33.85
N ASN A 262 -10.86 7.41 -34.89
CA ASN A 262 -10.12 6.17 -35.07
C ASN A 262 -9.15 5.93 -33.88
N PRO A 263 -8.98 4.69 -33.40
CA PRO A 263 -8.04 4.38 -32.31
C PRO A 263 -6.62 4.94 -32.49
N THR A 264 -6.08 4.92 -33.72
CA THR A 264 -4.72 5.42 -33.99
C THR A 264 -4.64 6.95 -33.94
N GLU A 265 -5.65 7.64 -34.48
CA GLU A 265 -5.78 9.09 -34.38
C GLU A 265 -5.95 9.55 -32.92
N GLU A 266 -6.76 8.83 -32.14
CA GLU A 266 -6.94 9.09 -30.71
C GLU A 266 -5.60 8.97 -29.94
N LEU A 267 -4.82 7.92 -30.23
CA LEU A 267 -3.49 7.71 -29.64
C LEU A 267 -2.51 8.81 -30.02
N ASP A 268 -2.50 9.25 -31.29
CA ASP A 268 -1.63 10.33 -31.75
C ASP A 268 -1.95 11.66 -31.04
N LEU A 269 -3.24 11.96 -30.85
CA LEU A 269 -3.68 13.13 -30.10
C LEU A 269 -3.25 13.06 -28.62
N LEU A 270 -3.42 11.90 -27.97
CA LEU A 270 -2.99 11.68 -26.59
C LEU A 270 -1.46 11.78 -26.43
N LEU A 271 -0.69 11.27 -27.40
CA LEU A 271 0.78 11.38 -27.39
C LEU A 271 1.24 12.82 -27.59
N LYS A 272 0.57 13.58 -28.46
CA LYS A 272 0.83 15.02 -28.61
C LYS A 272 0.57 15.75 -27.29
N PHE A 273 -0.60 15.54 -26.69
CA PHE A 273 -0.96 16.11 -25.39
C PHE A 273 0.08 15.74 -24.31
N LYS A 274 0.47 14.46 -24.24
CA LYS A 274 1.48 13.96 -23.30
C LYS A 274 2.80 14.71 -23.41
N LYS A 275 3.34 14.83 -24.63
CA LYS A 275 4.61 15.53 -24.89
C LYS A 275 4.53 17.00 -24.44
N GLU A 276 3.45 17.68 -24.80
CA GLU A 276 3.23 19.08 -24.42
C GLU A 276 3.08 19.24 -22.91
N TYR A 277 2.29 18.40 -22.24
CA TYR A 277 2.06 18.48 -20.80
C TYR A 277 3.33 18.20 -19.99
N ILE A 278 4.06 17.11 -20.30
CA ILE A 278 5.30 16.76 -19.60
C ILE A 278 6.37 17.84 -19.80
N SER A 279 6.45 18.46 -20.98
CA SER A 279 7.41 19.55 -21.23
C SER A 279 7.17 20.78 -20.34
N LYS A 280 5.91 21.04 -19.97
CA LYS A 280 5.52 22.14 -19.07
C LYS A 280 5.57 21.76 -17.60
N ASN A 281 5.52 20.46 -17.30
CA ASN A 281 5.46 19.91 -15.95
C ASN A 281 6.59 18.87 -15.74
N PRO A 282 7.86 19.30 -15.63
CA PRO A 282 9.00 18.38 -15.60
C PRO A 282 9.03 17.45 -14.38
N LYS A 283 8.27 17.77 -13.33
CA LYS A 283 8.05 16.91 -12.15
C LYS A 283 7.32 15.62 -12.49
N LEU A 284 6.42 15.65 -13.48
CA LEU A 284 5.78 14.44 -13.98
C LEU A 284 6.85 13.55 -14.66
N ILE A 285 6.96 12.31 -14.20
CA ILE A 285 7.81 11.27 -14.78
C ILE A 285 7.17 10.83 -16.10
N ASP A 286 5.94 10.32 -16.02
CA ASP A 286 5.23 9.77 -17.17
C ASP A 286 3.73 9.51 -16.87
N PHE A 287 2.96 9.24 -17.92
CA PHE A 287 1.70 8.50 -17.81
C PHE A 287 1.55 7.52 -18.97
N ILE A 288 1.03 6.32 -18.68
CA ILE A 288 0.96 5.17 -19.60
C ILE A 288 -0.34 4.39 -19.41
N PHE A 289 -0.64 3.49 -20.35
CA PHE A 289 -1.90 2.75 -20.40
C PHE A 289 -1.73 1.24 -20.36
N VAL A 290 -2.53 0.60 -19.53
CA VAL A 290 -2.83 -0.83 -19.52
C VAL A 290 -4.25 -0.98 -20.03
N ILE A 291 -4.45 -1.77 -21.08
CA ILE A 291 -5.77 -1.87 -21.71
C ILE A 291 -6.52 -3.06 -21.13
N TYR A 292 -7.73 -2.85 -20.67
CA TYR A 292 -8.55 -3.92 -20.10
C TYR A 292 -9.68 -4.36 -21.01
N SER A 293 -10.17 -5.57 -20.74
CA SER A 293 -11.53 -5.97 -21.10
C SER A 293 -12.34 -6.32 -19.84
N SER A 294 -13.66 -6.19 -19.92
CA SER A 294 -14.55 -6.70 -18.87
C SER A 294 -14.52 -8.23 -18.88
N ARG A 295 -14.42 -8.83 -17.70
CA ARG A 295 -14.53 -10.28 -17.50
C ARG A 295 -15.91 -10.86 -17.81
N ASN A 296 -16.93 -10.02 -18.03
CA ASN A 296 -18.27 -10.46 -18.39
C ASN A 296 -18.44 -10.69 -19.91
N LEU A 297 -17.42 -10.38 -20.71
CA LEU A 297 -17.44 -10.61 -22.15
C LEU A 297 -17.21 -12.09 -22.49
N LEU A 298 -17.70 -12.53 -23.65
CA LEU A 298 -17.47 -13.87 -24.16
C LEU A 298 -16.04 -14.04 -24.69
N LYS A 299 -15.57 -15.30 -24.75
CA LYS A 299 -14.20 -15.65 -25.19
C LYS A 299 -13.82 -15.03 -26.54
N GLU A 300 -14.70 -15.08 -27.55
CA GLU A 300 -14.43 -14.50 -28.88
C GLU A 300 -14.35 -12.96 -28.87
N GLN A 301 -15.07 -12.29 -27.96
CA GLN A 301 -14.96 -10.84 -27.79
C GLN A 301 -13.61 -10.47 -27.16
N ILE A 302 -13.21 -11.17 -26.09
CA ILE A 302 -11.88 -11.00 -25.46
C ILE A 302 -10.77 -11.24 -26.48
N LYS A 303 -10.90 -12.26 -27.34
CA LYS A 303 -9.95 -12.56 -28.40
C LYS A 303 -9.83 -11.43 -29.41
N THR A 304 -10.96 -10.87 -29.82
CA THR A 304 -11.00 -9.71 -30.73
C THR A 304 -10.34 -8.51 -30.08
N HIS A 305 -10.65 -8.23 -28.81
CA HIS A 305 -10.04 -7.15 -28.04
C HIS A 305 -8.52 -7.31 -27.95
N LEU A 306 -8.03 -8.48 -27.53
CA LEU A 306 -6.60 -8.75 -27.40
C LEU A 306 -5.85 -8.61 -28.73
N ASN A 307 -6.42 -9.10 -29.83
CA ASN A 307 -5.81 -8.91 -31.15
C ASN A 307 -5.67 -7.42 -31.51
N ASN A 308 -6.71 -6.62 -31.25
CA ASN A 308 -6.67 -5.17 -31.48
C ASN A 308 -5.65 -4.48 -30.58
N ILE A 309 -5.61 -4.85 -29.29
CA ILE A 309 -4.66 -4.31 -28.31
C ILE A 309 -3.22 -4.62 -28.71
N ILE A 310 -2.94 -5.86 -29.12
CA ILE A 310 -1.61 -6.27 -29.60
C ILE A 310 -1.22 -5.49 -30.85
N ASN A 311 -2.14 -5.28 -31.79
CA ASN A 311 -1.88 -4.49 -32.99
C ASN A 311 -1.56 -3.02 -32.65
N LEU A 312 -2.30 -2.40 -31.74
CA LEU A 312 -2.01 -1.04 -31.29
C LEU A 312 -0.69 -0.97 -30.50
N HIS A 313 -0.41 -1.94 -29.62
CA HIS A 313 0.85 -2.00 -28.90
C HIS A 313 2.06 -2.08 -29.85
N ARG A 314 1.97 -2.83 -30.97
CA ARG A 314 3.06 -2.86 -31.97
C ARG A 314 3.39 -1.48 -32.54
N LEU A 315 2.40 -0.59 -32.63
CA LEU A 315 2.55 0.77 -33.12
C LEU A 315 2.98 1.75 -32.01
N TYR A 316 2.54 1.51 -30.77
CA TYR A 316 2.72 2.41 -29.62
C TYR A 316 3.28 1.70 -28.36
N PRO A 317 4.43 0.99 -28.46
CA PRO A 317 4.91 0.10 -27.41
C PRO A 317 5.36 0.82 -26.12
N ASP A 318 5.65 2.12 -26.20
CA ASP A 318 6.03 2.92 -25.04
C ASP A 318 4.83 3.55 -24.31
N PHE A 319 3.63 3.44 -24.88
CA PHE A 319 2.43 4.10 -24.33
C PHE A 319 1.37 3.11 -23.89
N ILE A 320 1.16 2.03 -24.67
CA ILE A 320 0.39 0.87 -24.26
C ILE A 320 1.39 -0.12 -23.66
N ARG A 321 1.21 -0.51 -22.40
CA ARG A 321 2.20 -1.29 -21.64
C ARG A 321 1.72 -2.65 -21.17
N GLY A 322 0.47 -2.99 -21.44
CA GLY A 322 -0.05 -4.28 -21.07
C GLY A 322 -1.55 -4.46 -21.20
N TYR A 323 -2.01 -5.54 -20.58
CA TYR A 323 -3.39 -5.98 -20.53
C TYR A 323 -3.84 -6.37 -19.12
N ASP A 324 -5.12 -6.16 -18.85
CA ASP A 324 -5.80 -6.48 -17.60
C ASP A 324 -7.23 -7.01 -17.88
N MET A 325 -7.84 -7.66 -16.89
CA MET A 325 -9.23 -8.06 -16.89
C MET A 325 -9.92 -7.49 -15.66
N VAL A 326 -11.02 -6.76 -15.87
CA VAL A 326 -11.67 -5.95 -14.83
C VAL A 326 -13.15 -6.29 -14.69
N GLY A 327 -13.77 -5.75 -13.64
CA GLY A 327 -15.16 -6.02 -13.22
C GLY A 327 -15.20 -6.91 -11.99
N GLU A 328 -16.36 -6.98 -11.34
CA GLU A 328 -16.57 -7.73 -10.10
C GLU A 328 -16.12 -9.20 -10.24
N GLU A 329 -15.05 -9.55 -9.54
CA GLU A 329 -14.40 -10.86 -9.68
C GLU A 329 -15.31 -12.00 -9.23
N ASP A 330 -16.12 -11.77 -8.19
CA ASP A 330 -17.00 -12.77 -7.60
C ASP A 330 -18.24 -13.11 -8.44
N GLN A 331 -18.60 -12.26 -9.42
CA GLN A 331 -19.78 -12.40 -10.28
C GLN A 331 -19.44 -12.40 -11.79
N GLY A 332 -18.17 -12.59 -12.14
CA GLY A 332 -17.72 -12.63 -13.52
C GLY A 332 -16.84 -13.85 -13.83
N HIS A 333 -16.46 -13.99 -15.10
CA HIS A 333 -15.61 -15.12 -15.50
C HIS A 333 -14.18 -14.98 -14.96
N THR A 334 -13.58 -16.13 -14.68
CA THR A 334 -12.21 -16.31 -14.23
C THR A 334 -11.21 -16.19 -15.38
N LEU A 335 -9.93 -16.01 -15.04
CA LEU A 335 -8.83 -16.11 -15.99
C LEU A 335 -8.80 -17.49 -16.64
N LEU A 336 -9.10 -18.56 -15.89
CA LEU A 336 -9.18 -19.93 -16.42
C LEU A 336 -10.22 -20.06 -17.52
N PHE A 337 -11.41 -19.47 -17.36
CA PHE A 337 -12.44 -19.47 -18.41
C PHE A 337 -11.92 -18.88 -19.73
N HIS A 338 -11.10 -17.82 -19.65
CA HIS A 338 -10.50 -17.14 -20.80
C HIS A 338 -9.12 -17.68 -21.21
N SER A 339 -8.63 -18.75 -20.58
CA SER A 339 -7.25 -19.24 -20.72
C SER A 339 -6.81 -19.45 -22.17
N ASP A 340 -7.64 -20.11 -23.00
CA ASP A 340 -7.36 -20.33 -24.43
C ASP A 340 -7.03 -19.04 -25.19
N THR A 341 -7.72 -17.96 -24.82
CA THR A 341 -7.55 -16.65 -25.44
C THR A 341 -6.33 -15.92 -24.86
N LEU A 342 -6.14 -16.01 -23.54
CA LEU A 342 -5.01 -15.39 -22.84
C LEU A 342 -3.67 -16.02 -23.23
N ILE A 343 -3.63 -17.31 -23.57
CA ILE A 343 -2.41 -18.01 -24.03
C ILE A 343 -1.79 -17.34 -25.27
N ASN A 344 -2.60 -16.86 -26.21
CA ASN A 344 -2.08 -16.16 -27.39
C ASN A 344 -1.39 -14.84 -26.99
N ALA A 345 -2.05 -14.04 -26.17
CA ALA A 345 -1.47 -12.80 -25.64
C ALA A 345 -0.24 -13.08 -24.76
N PHE A 346 -0.23 -14.18 -24.00
CA PHE A 346 0.94 -14.63 -23.24
C PHE A 346 2.14 -14.94 -24.13
N ASN A 347 1.95 -15.64 -25.25
CA ASN A 347 3.02 -15.88 -26.23
C ASN A 347 3.58 -14.56 -26.78
N TYR A 348 2.71 -13.56 -27.00
CA TYR A 348 3.14 -12.24 -27.44
C TYR A 348 4.02 -11.52 -26.40
N THR A 349 3.76 -11.67 -25.09
CA THR A 349 4.62 -11.09 -24.03
C THR A 349 6.09 -11.45 -24.22
N SER A 350 6.38 -12.71 -24.59
CA SER A 350 7.74 -13.22 -24.80
C SER A 350 8.42 -12.58 -26.02
N THR A 351 7.65 -12.26 -27.06
CA THR A 351 8.17 -11.59 -28.27
C THR A 351 8.26 -10.07 -28.14
N SER A 352 7.60 -9.48 -27.15
CA SER A 352 7.57 -8.04 -26.89
C SER A 352 8.81 -7.51 -26.14
N ASN A 353 9.73 -8.40 -25.75
CA ASN A 353 10.93 -8.05 -24.97
C ASN A 353 10.62 -7.22 -23.70
N GLY A 354 9.51 -7.58 -23.01
CA GLY A 354 9.07 -6.91 -21.78
C GLY A 354 8.31 -5.59 -21.98
N SER A 355 7.93 -5.23 -23.21
CA SER A 355 7.13 -4.03 -23.46
C SER A 355 5.62 -4.25 -23.22
N PHE A 356 5.15 -5.49 -23.31
CA PHE A 356 3.76 -5.87 -23.06
C PHE A 356 3.64 -6.79 -21.84
N ASN A 357 2.91 -6.34 -20.81
CA ASN A 357 2.80 -7.01 -19.52
C ASN A 357 1.35 -7.43 -19.23
N PHE A 358 1.16 -8.47 -18.43
CA PHE A 358 -0.14 -8.73 -17.79
C PHE A 358 -0.14 -8.15 -16.39
N LEU A 359 -1.26 -7.52 -16.00
CA LEU A 359 -1.41 -6.83 -14.71
C LEU A 359 -2.79 -7.11 -14.12
N PHE A 360 -3.10 -8.40 -13.96
CA PHE A 360 -4.46 -8.87 -13.71
C PHE A 360 -4.99 -8.44 -12.34
N HIS A 361 -6.23 -7.95 -12.31
CA HIS A 361 -7.05 -8.06 -11.09
C HIS A 361 -7.20 -9.53 -10.74
N SER A 362 -6.77 -9.92 -9.55
CA SER A 362 -6.87 -11.31 -9.11
C SER A 362 -6.92 -11.41 -7.60
N GLY A 363 -7.86 -12.21 -7.11
CA GLY A 363 -8.05 -12.47 -5.69
C GLY A 363 -8.69 -11.31 -4.92
N GLU A 364 -9.43 -10.41 -5.57
CA GLU A 364 -10.31 -9.45 -4.91
C GLU A 364 -11.60 -10.13 -4.44
N THR A 365 -11.45 -11.05 -3.48
CA THR A 365 -12.56 -11.88 -2.99
C THR A 365 -12.40 -12.25 -1.52
N ASN A 366 -13.52 -12.24 -0.80
CA ASN A 366 -13.60 -12.71 0.57
C ASN A 366 -13.93 -14.21 0.69
N TRP A 367 -14.34 -14.85 -0.40
CA TRP A 367 -14.83 -16.22 -0.38
C TRP A 367 -13.75 -17.24 0.02
N PRO A 368 -14.15 -18.37 0.63
CA PRO A 368 -13.23 -19.46 0.94
C PRO A 368 -12.79 -20.21 -0.32
N GLU A 369 -11.71 -20.99 -0.21
CA GLU A 369 -11.13 -21.76 -1.31
C GLU A 369 -12.12 -22.72 -1.99
N ASN A 370 -13.03 -23.32 -1.22
CA ASN A 370 -14.02 -24.28 -1.72
C ASN A 370 -15.31 -23.61 -2.23
N HIS A 371 -15.28 -22.29 -2.49
CA HIS A 371 -16.42 -21.58 -3.05
C HIS A 371 -16.73 -22.08 -4.47
N ILE A 372 -18.02 -22.15 -4.79
CA ILE A 372 -18.52 -22.55 -6.10
C ILE A 372 -18.13 -21.53 -7.19
N PRO A 373 -18.12 -21.92 -8.48
CA PRO A 373 -17.85 -21.00 -9.57
C PRO A 373 -18.71 -19.72 -9.50
N SER A 374 -18.08 -18.59 -9.85
CA SER A 374 -18.67 -17.25 -9.80
C SER A 374 -19.86 -17.11 -10.76
N VAL A 375 -19.81 -17.81 -11.90
CA VAL A 375 -20.89 -17.90 -12.87
C VAL A 375 -21.13 -19.35 -13.30
N PRO A 376 -22.36 -19.74 -13.73
CA PRO A 376 -22.72 -21.15 -13.93
C PRO A 376 -21.92 -21.92 -14.99
N ASP A 377 -21.36 -21.22 -15.97
CA ASP A 377 -20.57 -21.78 -17.07
C ASP A 377 -19.05 -21.69 -16.87
N ASP A 378 -18.61 -21.22 -15.71
CA ASP A 378 -17.21 -21.27 -15.30
C ASP A 378 -16.86 -22.59 -14.60
N SER A 379 -15.60 -22.98 -14.68
CA SER A 379 -15.06 -24.20 -14.08
C SER A 379 -14.68 -24.00 -12.61
N VAL A 380 -14.29 -22.79 -12.23
CA VAL A 380 -13.77 -22.46 -10.90
C VAL A 380 -14.26 -21.09 -10.43
N SER A 381 -14.05 -20.78 -9.15
CA SER A 381 -14.40 -19.48 -8.58
C SER A 381 -13.28 -18.45 -8.78
N ALA A 382 -13.62 -17.18 -8.55
CA ALA A 382 -12.69 -16.05 -8.37
C ALA A 382 -11.41 -16.39 -7.60
N PHE A 383 -11.51 -17.31 -6.63
CA PHE A 383 -10.41 -17.72 -5.78
C PHE A 383 -9.18 -18.21 -6.58
N GLU A 384 -9.39 -18.96 -7.66
CA GLU A 384 -8.32 -19.59 -8.44
C GLU A 384 -7.53 -18.60 -9.33
N ASN A 385 -8.05 -17.39 -9.56
CA ASN A 385 -7.42 -16.39 -10.44
C ASN A 385 -5.98 -16.04 -10.02
N ILE A 386 -5.65 -16.14 -8.72
CA ILE A 386 -4.26 -15.95 -8.26
C ILE A 386 -3.33 -16.96 -8.93
N TYR A 387 -3.71 -18.23 -9.03
CA TYR A 387 -2.86 -19.24 -9.66
C TYR A 387 -2.68 -18.97 -11.14
N ASP A 388 -3.77 -18.65 -11.85
CA ASP A 388 -3.73 -18.36 -13.27
C ASP A 388 -2.89 -17.10 -13.56
N ALA A 389 -3.03 -16.05 -12.76
CA ALA A 389 -2.21 -14.85 -12.88
C ALA A 389 -0.71 -15.16 -12.73
N LEU A 390 -0.35 -16.06 -11.79
CA LEU A 390 1.05 -16.52 -11.63
C LEU A 390 1.50 -17.42 -12.80
N VAL A 391 0.64 -18.28 -13.33
CA VAL A 391 0.91 -19.11 -14.53
C VAL A 391 1.20 -18.23 -15.74
N PHE A 392 0.38 -17.18 -15.94
CA PHE A 392 0.57 -16.17 -16.97
C PHE A 392 1.70 -15.17 -16.67
N ARG A 393 2.47 -15.39 -15.60
CA ARG A 393 3.63 -14.57 -15.20
C ARG A 393 3.27 -13.09 -15.13
N THR A 394 2.14 -12.78 -14.50
CA THR A 394 1.71 -11.40 -14.30
C THR A 394 2.81 -10.57 -13.65
N HIS A 395 2.97 -9.34 -14.13
CA HIS A 395 3.98 -8.41 -13.65
C HIS A 395 3.59 -7.81 -12.29
N ARG A 396 2.28 -7.59 -12.09
CA ARG A 396 1.67 -7.17 -10.83
C ARG A 396 0.30 -7.81 -10.66
N ILE A 397 -0.11 -8.05 -9.42
CA ILE A 397 -1.44 -8.54 -9.06
C ILE A 397 -2.28 -7.37 -8.52
N GLY A 398 -3.42 -7.11 -9.14
CA GLY A 398 -4.42 -6.17 -8.66
C GLY A 398 -5.15 -6.71 -7.43
N HIS A 399 -5.17 -5.94 -6.34
CA HIS A 399 -5.74 -6.23 -5.02
C HIS A 399 -5.11 -7.39 -4.25
N GLY A 400 -5.27 -8.63 -4.73
CA GLY A 400 -4.73 -9.81 -4.07
C GLY A 400 -5.25 -10.03 -2.64
N LEU A 401 -6.51 -9.73 -2.32
CA LEU A 401 -7.06 -9.90 -0.96
C LEU A 401 -7.00 -11.35 -0.47
N SER A 402 -7.38 -12.31 -1.33
CA SER A 402 -7.42 -13.73 -1.00
C SER A 402 -6.04 -14.39 -0.91
N LEU A 403 -4.96 -13.70 -1.31
CA LEU A 403 -3.60 -14.22 -1.25
C LEU A 403 -3.16 -14.54 0.19
N THR A 404 -3.73 -13.89 1.21
CA THR A 404 -3.50 -14.22 2.63
C THR A 404 -3.86 -15.64 3.00
N LYS A 405 -4.75 -16.28 2.24
CA LYS A 405 -5.16 -17.67 2.40
C LYS A 405 -4.17 -18.65 1.73
N ARG A 406 -3.04 -18.15 1.20
CA ARG A 406 -2.02 -18.87 0.42
C ARG A 406 -0.58 -18.54 0.83
N PRO A 407 -0.19 -18.73 2.11
CA PRO A 407 1.13 -18.35 2.60
C PRO A 407 2.29 -19.03 1.87
N ASP A 408 2.09 -20.24 1.31
CA ASP A 408 3.14 -20.94 0.55
C ASP A 408 3.49 -20.23 -0.77
N LEU A 409 2.57 -19.45 -1.34
CA LEU A 409 2.83 -18.65 -2.54
C LEU A 409 3.67 -17.41 -2.26
N TYR A 410 3.80 -16.98 -1.00
CA TYR A 410 4.57 -15.76 -0.65
C TYR A 410 6.03 -15.88 -1.08
N GLN A 411 6.63 -17.05 -0.90
CA GLN A 411 8.00 -17.29 -1.34
C GLN A 411 8.12 -17.19 -2.87
N TYR A 412 7.15 -17.75 -3.61
CA TYR A 412 7.12 -17.71 -5.07
C TYR A 412 7.03 -16.27 -5.59
N ILE A 413 6.09 -15.48 -5.05
CA ILE A 413 5.81 -14.09 -5.42
C ILE A 413 7.01 -13.20 -5.09
N ARG A 414 7.56 -13.33 -3.87
CA ARG A 414 8.75 -12.58 -3.44
C ARG A 414 9.97 -12.88 -4.30
N GLN A 415 10.24 -14.15 -4.60
CA GLN A 415 11.39 -14.52 -5.44
C GLN A 415 11.27 -13.99 -6.87
N ARG A 416 10.05 -13.89 -7.40
CA ARG A 416 9.79 -13.34 -8.73
C ARG A 416 9.57 -11.84 -8.75
N GLN A 417 9.58 -11.19 -7.59
CA GLN A 417 9.43 -9.75 -7.48
C GLN A 417 8.11 -9.27 -8.12
N ILE A 418 7.03 -10.03 -7.92
CA ILE A 418 5.68 -9.66 -8.39
C ILE A 418 5.07 -8.76 -7.32
N ALA A 419 4.76 -7.52 -7.68
CA ALA A 419 4.17 -6.57 -6.74
C ALA A 419 2.65 -6.75 -6.63
N ILE A 420 2.11 -6.55 -5.43
CA ILE A 420 0.66 -6.50 -5.19
C ILE A 420 0.22 -5.04 -5.14
N GLU A 421 -0.79 -4.70 -5.93
CA GLU A 421 -1.40 -3.37 -5.96
C GLU A 421 -2.51 -3.32 -4.92
N ILE A 422 -2.34 -2.52 -3.88
CA ILE A 422 -3.22 -2.48 -2.71
C ILE A 422 -4.03 -1.19 -2.73
N CYS A 423 -5.36 -1.32 -2.66
CA CYS A 423 -6.32 -0.21 -2.74
C CYS A 423 -7.25 -0.19 -1.50
N PRO A 424 -6.73 0.20 -0.31
CA PRO A 424 -7.47 0.06 0.95
C PRO A 424 -8.84 0.73 0.96
N ALA A 425 -8.97 1.92 0.36
CA ALA A 425 -10.24 2.63 0.33
C ALA A 425 -11.27 1.93 -0.55
N SER A 426 -10.87 1.46 -1.74
CA SER A 426 -11.72 0.63 -2.61
C SER A 426 -12.19 -0.63 -1.87
N ASN A 427 -11.25 -1.36 -1.26
CA ASN A 427 -11.59 -2.61 -0.57
C ASN A 427 -12.53 -2.40 0.63
N GLN A 428 -12.49 -1.25 1.32
CA GLN A 428 -13.48 -0.96 2.35
C GLN A 428 -14.84 -0.53 1.76
N ILE A 429 -14.84 0.35 0.76
CA ILE A 429 -16.06 0.92 0.17
C ILE A 429 -16.87 -0.12 -0.60
N LEU A 430 -16.21 -1.10 -1.22
CA LEU A 430 -16.86 -2.24 -1.87
C LEU A 430 -17.16 -3.40 -0.90
N GLY A 431 -16.93 -3.21 0.40
CA GLY A 431 -17.36 -4.14 1.44
C GLY A 431 -16.43 -5.33 1.70
N TYR A 432 -15.25 -5.38 1.08
CA TYR A 432 -14.31 -6.47 1.29
C TYR A 432 -13.64 -6.41 2.67
N VAL A 433 -13.24 -5.23 3.14
CA VAL A 433 -12.54 -5.06 4.42
C VAL A 433 -13.15 -3.91 5.21
N ALA A 434 -14.11 -4.21 6.09
CA ALA A 434 -14.80 -3.19 6.89
C ALA A 434 -13.86 -2.44 7.87
N ASP A 435 -12.89 -3.14 8.47
CA ASP A 435 -11.91 -2.56 9.40
C ASP A 435 -10.49 -2.74 8.85
N LEU A 436 -9.89 -1.64 8.39
CA LEU A 436 -8.62 -1.67 7.68
C LEU A 436 -7.41 -2.08 8.54
N ARG A 437 -7.58 -2.18 9.86
CA ARG A 437 -6.59 -2.82 10.75
C ARG A 437 -6.40 -4.31 10.42
N ASN A 438 -7.39 -4.92 9.79
CA ASN A 438 -7.36 -6.32 9.35
C ASN A 438 -7.05 -6.47 7.85
N HIS A 439 -6.69 -5.37 7.16
CA HIS A 439 -6.40 -5.42 5.74
C HIS A 439 -5.15 -6.27 5.45
N PRO A 440 -5.18 -7.19 4.47
CA PRO A 440 -4.08 -8.14 4.22
C PRO A 440 -2.77 -7.49 3.75
N GLY A 441 -2.84 -6.28 3.18
CA GLY A 441 -1.68 -5.54 2.64
C GLY A 441 -0.49 -5.45 3.59
N ILE A 442 -0.69 -5.21 4.90
CA ILE A 442 0.41 -5.17 5.86
C ILE A 442 1.09 -6.52 6.05
N VAL A 443 0.35 -7.63 5.94
CA VAL A 443 0.91 -8.98 6.06
C VAL A 443 1.84 -9.25 4.88
N TYR A 444 1.47 -8.85 3.66
CA TYR A 444 2.32 -9.00 2.47
C TYR A 444 3.59 -8.18 2.61
N HIS A 445 3.46 -6.92 3.02
CA HIS A 445 4.59 -6.05 3.30
C HIS A 445 5.53 -6.69 4.31
N ARG A 446 5.06 -7.04 5.52
CA ARG A 446 5.91 -7.67 6.55
C ARG A 446 6.44 -9.06 6.15
N SER A 447 5.86 -9.71 5.14
CA SER A 447 6.37 -10.96 4.55
C SER A 447 7.42 -10.76 3.45
N GLY A 448 7.80 -9.51 3.16
CA GLY A 448 8.80 -9.16 2.15
C GLY A 448 8.28 -9.21 0.72
N ILE A 449 6.96 -9.30 0.53
CA ILE A 449 6.34 -9.16 -0.79
C ILE A 449 6.32 -7.67 -1.15
N PRO A 450 6.78 -7.29 -2.35
CA PRO A 450 6.67 -5.90 -2.77
C PRO A 450 5.19 -5.52 -2.93
N ILE A 451 4.81 -4.38 -2.35
CA ILE A 451 3.48 -3.81 -2.54
C ILE A 451 3.57 -2.38 -3.06
N VAL A 452 2.53 -1.94 -3.74
CA VAL A 452 2.30 -0.56 -4.15
C VAL A 452 0.92 -0.13 -3.67
N LEU A 453 0.81 1.06 -3.08
CA LEU A 453 -0.49 1.64 -2.72
C LEU A 453 -1.07 2.36 -3.93
N SER A 454 -2.39 2.26 -4.12
CA SER A 454 -3.10 2.84 -5.24
C SER A 454 -4.50 3.31 -4.85
N GLY A 455 -5.06 4.24 -5.61
CA GLY A 455 -6.37 4.84 -5.30
C GLY A 455 -7.56 4.14 -5.97
N ASP A 456 -7.30 3.31 -6.98
CA ASP A 456 -8.32 2.62 -7.77
C ASP A 456 -9.28 3.61 -8.47
N ASP A 457 -10.47 3.81 -7.92
CA ASP A 457 -11.55 4.63 -8.48
C ASP A 457 -11.95 5.81 -7.57
N PRO A 458 -11.02 6.67 -7.12
CA PRO A 458 -11.28 7.64 -6.06
C PRO A 458 -12.43 8.60 -6.40
N GLY A 459 -12.48 9.08 -7.64
CA GLY A 459 -13.54 9.96 -8.11
C GLY A 459 -14.92 9.30 -8.15
N SER A 460 -14.99 7.99 -8.42
CA SER A 460 -16.24 7.22 -8.35
C SER A 460 -16.68 6.92 -6.93
N PHE A 461 -15.73 6.74 -6.03
CA PHE A 461 -16.01 6.60 -4.62
C PHE A 461 -16.37 7.93 -3.96
N GLY A 462 -16.02 9.08 -4.55
CA GLY A 462 -16.39 10.41 -4.06
C GLY A 462 -15.35 11.05 -3.15
N TYR A 463 -14.07 10.69 -3.33
CA TYR A 463 -12.94 11.35 -2.69
C TYR A 463 -11.80 11.62 -3.69
N ASN A 464 -10.76 12.25 -3.19
CA ASN A 464 -9.71 12.82 -4.03
C ASN A 464 -8.44 11.97 -3.93
N THR A 465 -8.00 11.50 -5.10
CA THR A 465 -6.70 10.87 -5.39
C THR A 465 -6.23 9.75 -4.41
N LEU A 466 -4.91 9.59 -4.25
CA LEU A 466 -4.18 8.53 -3.56
C LEU A 466 -3.86 8.85 -2.08
N THR A 467 -3.94 10.11 -1.64
CA THR A 467 -3.56 10.45 -0.24
C THR A 467 -4.49 9.82 0.78
N VAL A 468 -5.76 9.58 0.43
CA VAL A 468 -6.71 8.85 1.29
C VAL A 468 -6.20 7.45 1.59
N ASP A 469 -5.80 6.69 0.58
CA ASP A 469 -5.25 5.34 0.75
C ASP A 469 -3.95 5.34 1.56
N PHE A 470 -3.07 6.33 1.34
CA PHE A 470 -1.86 6.51 2.16
C PHE A 470 -2.20 6.80 3.61
N TYR A 471 -3.19 7.66 3.88
CA TYR A 471 -3.63 7.96 5.25
C TYR A 471 -4.19 6.71 5.95
N LEU A 472 -5.10 6.01 5.27
CA LEU A 472 -5.74 4.82 5.80
C LEU A 472 -4.72 3.72 6.09
N ALA A 473 -3.81 3.44 5.16
CA ALA A 473 -2.74 2.47 5.35
C ALA A 473 -1.77 2.89 6.47
N THR A 474 -1.36 4.16 6.51
CA THR A 474 -0.44 4.68 7.53
C THR A 474 -1.00 4.48 8.92
N MET A 475 -2.23 4.94 9.15
CA MET A 475 -2.87 4.84 10.46
C MET A 475 -3.24 3.40 10.82
N ALA A 476 -3.81 2.64 9.88
CA ALA A 476 -4.29 1.29 10.19
C ALA A 476 -3.15 0.30 10.45
N TRP A 477 -2.01 0.48 9.77
CA TRP A 477 -0.91 -0.49 9.79
C TRP A 477 0.31 -0.01 10.58
N GLY A 478 0.27 1.21 11.13
CA GLY A 478 1.36 1.81 11.89
C GLY A 478 2.62 2.01 11.06
N LEU A 479 2.46 2.58 9.85
CA LEU A 479 3.56 2.75 8.91
C LEU A 479 4.47 3.89 9.34
N ASN A 480 5.77 3.66 9.19
CA ASN A 480 6.80 4.67 9.44
C ASN A 480 7.30 5.29 8.12
N LEU A 481 8.21 6.28 8.21
CA LEU A 481 8.70 6.98 7.03
C LEU A 481 9.46 6.05 6.07
N ALA A 482 10.14 5.02 6.58
CA ALA A 482 10.86 4.05 5.75
C ALA A 482 9.88 3.17 4.94
N ASP A 483 8.75 2.77 5.54
CA ASP A 483 7.68 2.05 4.86
C ASP A 483 7.10 2.92 3.72
N LEU A 484 6.78 4.19 4.00
CA LEU A 484 6.25 5.13 3.00
C LEU A 484 7.25 5.41 1.86
N LYS A 485 8.54 5.56 2.19
CA LYS A 485 9.61 5.69 1.20
C LYS A 485 9.70 4.45 0.31
N GLN A 486 9.56 3.26 0.88
CA GLN A 486 9.59 2.00 0.14
C GLN A 486 8.38 1.89 -0.81
N PHE A 487 7.18 2.27 -0.38
CA PHE A 487 6.00 2.25 -1.25
C PHE A 487 6.13 3.21 -2.42
N ALA A 488 6.62 4.42 -2.16
CA ALA A 488 6.89 5.38 -3.22
C ALA A 488 7.96 4.88 -4.19
N TRP A 489 9.05 4.29 -3.70
CA TRP A 489 10.06 3.67 -4.55
C TRP A 489 9.51 2.48 -5.36
N ASN A 490 8.74 1.59 -4.71
CA ASN A 490 8.11 0.42 -5.33
C ASN A 490 7.21 0.83 -6.49
N SER A 491 6.44 1.91 -6.34
CA SER A 491 5.54 2.39 -7.38
C SER A 491 6.25 2.80 -8.68
N ILE A 492 7.54 3.16 -8.62
CA ILE A 492 8.32 3.43 -9.84
C ILE A 492 9.02 2.15 -10.29
N GLN A 493 9.63 1.40 -9.36
CA GLN A 493 10.36 0.17 -9.66
C GLN A 493 9.48 -0.90 -10.33
N TYR A 494 8.25 -1.08 -9.83
CA TYR A 494 7.32 -2.10 -10.31
C TYR A 494 6.34 -1.56 -11.36
N SER A 495 6.43 -0.28 -11.74
CA SER A 495 5.71 0.23 -12.92
C SER A 495 6.03 -0.59 -14.17
N SER A 496 5.19 -0.49 -15.20
CA SER A 496 5.46 -1.13 -16.49
C SER A 496 6.35 -0.29 -17.40
N LEU A 497 6.94 0.81 -16.92
CA LEU A 497 7.89 1.61 -17.70
C LEU A 497 9.13 0.80 -18.16
N PRO A 498 9.79 1.18 -19.26
CA PRO A 498 11.11 0.65 -19.59
C PRO A 498 12.16 0.95 -18.51
N ASN A 499 13.17 0.09 -18.34
CA ASN A 499 14.16 0.21 -17.26
C ASN A 499 14.91 1.55 -17.24
N ASN A 500 15.28 2.11 -18.39
CA ASN A 500 15.90 3.43 -18.47
C ASN A 500 14.96 4.53 -17.95
N ARG A 501 13.68 4.46 -18.27
CA ARG A 501 12.66 5.40 -17.79
C ARG A 501 12.39 5.25 -16.29
N LYS A 502 12.48 4.04 -15.74
CA LYS A 502 12.44 3.82 -14.28
C LYS A 502 13.63 4.48 -13.58
N ILE A 503 14.85 4.34 -14.12
CA ILE A 503 16.06 4.96 -13.56
C ILE A 503 15.91 6.49 -13.55
N GLU A 504 15.50 7.08 -14.68
CA GLU A 504 15.22 8.52 -14.77
C GLU A 504 14.11 8.95 -13.79
N GLY A 505 13.04 8.16 -13.70
CA GLY A 505 11.92 8.42 -12.79
C GLY A 505 12.33 8.38 -11.32
N LEU A 506 13.14 7.41 -10.91
CA LEU A 506 13.68 7.29 -9.56
C LEU A 506 14.59 8.47 -9.21
N GLN A 507 15.40 8.97 -10.16
CA GLN A 507 16.22 10.16 -9.95
C GLN A 507 15.34 11.42 -9.76
N LYS A 508 14.31 11.60 -10.59
CA LYS A 508 13.34 12.70 -10.42
C LYS A 508 12.64 12.63 -9.07
N TRP A 509 12.14 11.45 -8.70
CA TRP A 509 11.49 11.23 -7.42
C TRP A 509 12.43 11.47 -6.24
N GLN A 510 13.68 11.05 -6.32
CA GLN A 510 14.66 11.27 -5.25
C GLN A 510 14.89 12.77 -4.99
N ASN A 511 14.84 13.63 -6.02
CA ASN A 511 14.92 15.08 -5.85
C ASN A 511 13.71 15.63 -5.09
N GLU A 512 12.50 15.24 -5.48
CA GLU A 512 11.27 15.64 -4.76
C GLU A 512 11.24 15.09 -3.33
N TRP A 513 11.74 13.86 -3.10
CA TRP A 513 11.91 13.26 -1.78
C TRP A 513 12.84 14.09 -0.90
N ASN A 514 14.00 14.50 -1.42
CA ASN A 514 14.95 15.32 -0.67
C ASN A 514 14.34 16.68 -0.28
N LEU A 515 13.62 17.32 -1.20
CA LEU A 515 12.91 18.58 -0.93
C LEU A 515 11.83 18.40 0.14
N PHE A 516 11.05 17.32 0.06
CA PHE A 516 10.06 16.97 1.07
C PHE A 516 10.69 16.74 2.45
N ILE A 517 11.81 16.02 2.52
CA ILE A 517 12.53 15.78 3.78
C ILE A 517 13.06 17.09 4.36
N ASP A 518 13.66 17.98 3.55
CA ASP A 518 14.17 19.26 4.03
C ASP A 518 13.04 20.16 4.56
N ASN A 519 11.92 20.25 3.84
CA ASN A 519 10.76 21.02 4.27
C ASN A 519 10.14 20.45 5.55
N SER A 520 9.92 19.14 5.59
CA SER A 520 9.34 18.45 6.75
C SER A 520 10.25 18.52 7.97
N TYR A 521 11.56 18.43 7.78
CA TYR A 521 12.55 18.62 8.83
C TYR A 521 12.44 20.02 9.45
N ASN A 522 12.38 21.06 8.61
CA ASN A 522 12.23 22.44 9.10
C ASN A 522 10.90 22.63 9.86
N ILE A 523 9.80 22.06 9.37
CA ILE A 523 8.50 22.09 10.06
C ILE A 523 8.59 21.40 11.41
N ALA A 524 9.19 20.20 11.47
CA ALA A 524 9.37 19.42 12.69
C ALA A 524 10.22 20.18 13.73
N CYS A 525 11.33 20.78 13.30
CA CYS A 525 12.23 21.51 14.21
C CYS A 525 11.68 22.84 14.72
N ASN A 526 10.69 23.41 14.02
CA ASN A 526 10.01 24.63 14.43
C ASN A 526 8.80 24.37 15.34
N GLN A 527 8.43 23.11 15.59
CA GLN A 527 7.36 22.79 16.53
C GLN A 527 7.74 23.16 17.97
N THR A 528 6.77 23.69 18.71
CA THR A 528 6.95 24.03 20.13
C THR A 528 5.94 23.29 20.99
N TYR A 529 6.39 22.81 22.15
CA TYR A 529 5.58 22.03 23.08
C TYR A 529 5.53 22.72 24.47
N PRO A 530 4.89 23.90 24.58
CA PRO A 530 5.01 24.74 25.76
C PRO A 530 4.41 24.13 27.04
N ASN A 531 3.38 23.29 26.91
CA ASN A 531 2.64 22.70 28.03
C ASN A 531 2.93 21.21 28.25
N LEU A 532 3.93 20.67 27.56
CA LEU A 532 4.23 19.24 27.61
C LEU A 532 5.27 18.93 28.69
N THR A 533 4.95 17.98 29.55
CA THR A 533 5.88 17.45 30.56
C THR A 533 6.31 16.05 30.18
N MET A 534 7.62 15.82 30.16
CA MET A 534 8.18 14.48 30.04
C MET A 534 7.91 13.69 31.32
N ASN A 535 7.45 12.45 31.18
CA ASN A 535 7.32 11.51 32.28
C ASN A 535 8.04 10.21 31.95
N ILE A 536 8.98 9.81 32.80
CA ILE A 536 9.76 8.59 32.64
C ILE A 536 9.12 7.51 33.51
N SER A 537 8.72 6.41 32.87
CA SER A 537 8.00 5.31 33.51
C SER A 537 8.91 4.15 33.90
N GLN A 538 10.07 4.00 33.24
CA GLN A 538 11.02 2.94 33.52
C GLN A 538 12.38 3.19 32.85
N ILE A 539 13.42 2.58 33.41
CA ILE A 539 14.71 2.37 32.73
C ILE A 539 15.01 0.87 32.66
N LEU A 540 15.52 0.39 31.51
CA LEU A 540 16.00 -0.99 31.39
C LEU A 540 17.26 -1.09 30.50
N PRO A 541 18.27 -1.87 30.90
CA PRO A 541 18.39 -2.52 32.20
C PRO A 541 18.68 -1.50 33.32
N ALA A 542 18.27 -1.81 34.54
CA ALA A 542 18.54 -0.97 35.72
C ALA A 542 19.98 -1.15 36.28
N TYR A 543 20.76 -2.06 35.70
CA TYR A 543 22.15 -2.31 36.08
C TYR A 543 22.96 -2.82 34.90
N GLY A 544 24.28 -2.74 35.02
CA GLY A 544 25.20 -3.26 34.02
C GLY A 544 26.66 -3.18 34.44
N PRO A 545 27.58 -3.55 33.53
CA PRO A 545 29.00 -3.67 33.82
C PRO A 545 29.67 -2.32 34.05
N THR A 546 30.73 -2.30 34.87
CA THR A 546 31.60 -1.12 35.06
C THR A 546 32.53 -0.86 33.88
N ASN A 547 33.00 -1.94 33.23
CA ASN A 547 34.10 -1.93 32.28
C ASN A 547 33.69 -1.81 30.80
N ARG A 548 32.39 -1.76 30.47
CA ARG A 548 31.91 -1.59 29.10
C ARG A 548 30.63 -0.77 29.04
N SER A 549 30.45 -0.01 27.95
CA SER A 549 29.21 0.71 27.66
C SER A 549 28.15 -0.27 27.18
N ILE A 550 26.97 -0.19 27.78
CA ILE A 550 25.74 -0.83 27.33
C ILE A 550 24.62 0.20 27.13
N ASN A 551 23.64 -0.13 26.29
CA ASN A 551 22.46 0.71 26.08
C ASN A 551 21.44 0.52 27.21
N VAL A 552 21.00 1.63 27.79
CA VAL A 552 19.85 1.70 28.71
C VAL A 552 18.72 2.39 27.98
N THR A 553 17.60 1.70 27.79
CA THR A 553 16.38 2.29 27.24
C THR A 553 15.60 2.94 28.37
N VAL A 554 15.32 4.23 28.20
CA VAL A 554 14.45 5.04 29.03
C VAL A 554 13.07 5.03 28.38
N PHE A 555 12.08 4.53 29.11
CA PHE A 555 10.69 4.44 28.67
C PHE A 555 9.87 5.57 29.30
N GLY A 556 8.91 6.10 28.56
CA GLY A 556 8.09 7.19 29.05
C GLY A 556 7.11 7.72 28.03
N PHE A 557 6.63 8.94 28.27
CA PHE A 557 5.85 9.74 27.33
C PHE A 557 6.26 11.21 27.42
N GLY A 558 5.84 12.00 26.43
CA GLY A 558 6.22 13.41 26.33
C GLY A 558 7.64 13.60 25.79
N PHE A 559 8.19 12.61 25.08
CA PHE A 559 9.54 12.67 24.49
C PHE A 559 9.58 13.50 23.21
N GLU A 560 8.43 13.84 22.62
CA GLU A 560 8.33 14.72 21.45
C GLU A 560 8.95 16.12 21.70
N ILE A 561 9.12 16.53 22.96
CA ILE A 561 9.89 17.74 23.31
C ILE A 561 11.35 17.69 22.83
N ALA A 562 11.87 16.49 22.53
CA ALA A 562 13.24 16.21 22.09
C ALA A 562 13.41 16.16 20.56
N ILE A 563 12.32 16.28 19.77
CA ILE A 563 12.41 16.33 18.31
C ILE A 563 13.36 17.47 17.90
N CYS A 564 14.31 17.15 17.01
CA CYS A 564 15.39 18.04 16.54
C CYS A 564 16.40 18.50 17.58
N LYS A 565 16.41 17.96 18.79
CA LYS A 565 17.28 18.44 19.86
C LYS A 565 18.33 17.42 20.25
N LYS A 566 19.43 17.93 20.79
CA LYS A 566 20.46 17.08 21.37
C LYS A 566 19.94 16.52 22.68
N ILE A 567 19.98 15.19 22.81
CA ILE A 567 19.66 14.48 24.04
C ILE A 567 20.98 14.11 24.72
N ILE A 568 21.12 14.51 25.98
CA ILE A 568 22.24 14.11 26.84
C ILE A 568 21.67 13.25 27.98
N CYS A 569 22.23 12.06 28.17
CA CYS A 569 21.89 11.19 29.27
C CYS A 569 22.93 11.36 30.37
N LYS A 570 22.48 11.69 31.58
CA LYS A 570 23.33 11.81 32.78
C LYS A 570 23.21 10.56 33.62
N PHE A 571 24.35 10.03 34.04
CA PHE A 571 24.51 8.95 35.00
C PHE A 571 25.34 9.51 36.17
N GLY A 572 24.65 10.08 37.16
CA GLY A 572 25.27 10.97 38.15
C GLY A 572 25.93 12.17 37.46
N GLU A 573 27.23 12.35 37.67
CA GLU A 573 28.03 13.45 37.08
C GLU A 573 28.50 13.16 35.64
N LYS A 574 28.36 11.93 35.14
CA LYS A 574 28.85 11.54 33.81
C LYS A 574 27.78 11.72 32.75
N GLU A 575 28.18 12.19 31.57
CA GLU A 575 27.29 12.47 30.44
C GLU A 575 27.58 11.55 29.25
N THR A 576 26.53 11.12 28.56
CA THR A 576 26.60 10.42 27.26
C THR A 576 25.55 10.99 26.30
N ASN A 577 25.74 10.80 24.99
CA ASN A 577 24.76 11.23 24.00
C ASN A 577 23.62 10.20 23.91
N GLY A 578 22.39 10.64 24.14
CA GLY A 578 21.20 9.83 23.96
C GLY A 578 20.72 9.81 22.50
N THR A 579 19.92 8.80 22.17
CA THR A 579 19.26 8.66 20.86
C THR A 579 17.76 8.59 21.04
N PHE A 580 17.01 9.43 20.33
CA PHE A 580 15.56 9.38 20.29
C PHE A 580 15.13 8.27 19.31
N ILE A 581 14.45 7.24 19.82
CA ILE A 581 14.06 6.08 19.01
C ILE A 581 12.64 6.25 18.46
N ASP A 582 11.69 6.46 19.35
CA ASP A 582 10.27 6.72 19.08
C ASP A 582 9.68 7.53 20.24
N LEU A 583 8.43 7.96 20.14
CA LEU A 583 7.76 8.82 21.13
C LEU A 583 7.75 8.30 22.59
N ASN A 584 8.10 7.03 22.82
CA ASN A 584 8.11 6.40 24.13
C ASN A 584 9.48 5.82 24.54
N GLU A 585 10.47 5.79 23.65
CA GLU A 585 11.79 5.19 23.89
C GLU A 585 12.95 6.18 23.58
N ILE A 586 13.80 6.44 24.58
CA ILE A 586 15.12 7.08 24.42
C ILE A 586 16.20 6.09 24.82
N VAL A 587 17.23 5.91 23.99
CA VAL A 587 18.36 5.03 24.31
C VAL A 587 19.55 5.84 24.79
N CYS A 588 20.04 5.50 25.98
CA CYS A 588 21.18 6.10 26.66
C CYS A 588 22.33 5.10 26.79
N PRO A 589 23.42 5.25 26.04
CA PRO A 589 24.65 4.50 26.28
C PRO A 589 25.20 4.83 27.67
N THR A 590 25.64 3.82 28.42
CA THR A 590 26.22 4.01 29.75
C THR A 590 27.68 4.43 29.66
N PRO A 591 28.15 5.37 30.50
CA PRO A 591 29.56 5.74 30.54
C PRO A 591 30.39 4.62 31.19
N LEU A 592 31.68 4.55 30.85
CA LEU A 592 32.61 3.70 31.57
C LEU A 592 32.74 4.16 33.02
N ASN A 593 32.80 3.21 33.96
CA ASN A 593 32.88 3.51 35.37
C ASN A 593 33.92 2.65 36.08
N ASN A 594 34.92 3.28 36.70
CA ASN A 594 36.01 2.55 37.34
C ASN A 594 35.71 2.23 38.82
N SER A 595 34.57 2.69 39.35
CA SER A 595 34.17 2.47 40.73
C SER A 595 33.33 1.20 40.84
N ASP A 596 33.76 0.28 41.71
CA ASP A 596 33.02 -0.94 42.01
C ASP A 596 31.70 -0.65 42.74
N LEU A 597 30.62 -1.30 42.31
CA LEU A 597 29.31 -1.30 43.02
C LEU A 597 28.70 0.10 43.26
N SER A 598 28.88 1.05 42.34
CA SER A 598 28.28 2.38 42.45
C SER A 598 26.87 2.43 41.88
N THR A 599 25.94 2.99 42.65
CA THR A 599 24.59 3.37 42.20
C THR A 599 24.57 4.86 41.87
N VAL A 600 24.02 5.23 40.71
CA VAL A 600 23.92 6.64 40.27
C VAL A 600 22.51 6.95 39.77
N SER A 601 22.05 8.18 39.97
CA SER A 601 20.78 8.63 39.40
C SER A 601 20.88 8.82 37.88
N ILE A 602 19.79 8.56 37.16
CA ILE A 602 19.68 8.90 35.74
C ILE A 602 18.85 10.17 35.55
N SER A 603 19.28 11.04 34.63
CA SER A 603 18.44 12.11 34.10
C SER A 603 18.67 12.33 32.61
N ILE A 604 17.64 12.82 31.93
CA ILE A 604 17.70 13.23 30.53
C ILE A 604 17.81 14.75 30.48
N VAL A 605 18.71 15.27 29.65
CA VAL A 605 18.89 16.71 29.44
C VAL A 605 18.58 17.05 27.99
N ILE A 606 17.63 17.96 27.81
CA ILE A 606 17.19 18.48 26.51
C ILE A 606 17.08 20.00 26.64
N ASP A 607 17.71 20.76 25.75
CA ASP A 607 17.76 22.23 25.79
C ASP A 607 18.12 22.81 27.17
N ASN A 608 19.14 22.25 27.82
CA ASN A 608 19.58 22.63 29.18
C ASN A 608 18.54 22.41 30.30
N LYS A 609 17.38 21.81 30.00
CA LYS A 609 16.41 21.36 31.01
C LYS A 609 16.72 19.93 31.42
N ILE A 610 16.77 19.68 32.72
CA ILE A 610 17.04 18.38 33.31
C ILE A 610 15.70 17.72 33.66
N PHE A 611 15.50 16.50 33.16
CA PHE A 611 14.36 15.62 33.44
C PHE A 611 14.87 14.43 34.25
N PRO A 612 14.73 14.43 35.59
CA PRO A 612 15.11 13.30 36.42
C PRO A 612 14.33 12.05 36.01
N ALA A 613 15.00 10.92 35.84
CA ALA A 613 14.32 9.67 35.54
C ALA A 613 13.50 9.16 36.75
N GLY A 614 13.89 9.53 37.97
CA GLY A 614 13.31 8.96 39.19
C GLY A 614 13.76 7.52 39.46
N TYR A 615 14.74 7.03 38.68
CA TYR A 615 15.33 5.71 38.79
C TYR A 615 16.86 5.80 38.89
N ASP A 616 17.44 4.86 39.62
CA ASP A 616 18.87 4.71 39.75
C ASP A 616 19.40 3.58 38.86
N TYR A 617 20.63 3.75 38.37
CA TYR A 617 21.39 2.75 37.64
C TYR A 617 22.54 2.22 38.48
N LYS A 618 22.67 0.90 38.56
CA LYS A 618 23.73 0.24 39.33
C LYS A 618 24.82 -0.32 38.44
N PHE A 619 26.04 0.14 38.63
CA PHE A 619 27.23 -0.46 38.03
C PHE A 619 27.70 -1.67 38.86
N ILE A 620 27.97 -2.80 38.20
CA ILE A 620 28.34 -4.06 38.83
C ILE A 620 29.61 -4.59 38.15
N SER A 621 30.72 -4.65 38.86
CA SER A 621 32.01 -5.07 38.29
C SER A 621 32.15 -6.57 38.06
N SER A 622 31.44 -7.40 38.83
CA SER A 622 31.43 -8.85 38.67
C SER A 622 30.41 -9.35 37.63
N LEU A 623 29.73 -8.46 36.91
CA LEU A 623 28.70 -8.86 35.96
C LEU A 623 29.37 -9.42 34.71
N SER A 624 29.34 -10.74 34.54
CA SER A 624 29.62 -11.36 33.25
C SER A 624 28.50 -10.96 32.29
N VAL A 625 28.88 -10.29 31.21
CA VAL A 625 27.90 -9.79 30.27
C VAL A 625 28.01 -10.60 28.99
N ILE A 626 26.90 -11.22 28.63
CA ILE A 626 26.76 -12.05 27.44
C ILE A 626 27.05 -11.16 26.22
N ASP A 627 27.95 -11.61 25.35
CA ASP A 627 28.23 -10.94 24.08
C ASP A 627 27.16 -11.30 23.07
N ASP A 628 26.90 -10.38 22.13
CA ASP A 628 25.83 -10.53 21.14
C ASP A 628 25.96 -11.87 20.37
N GLU A 629 27.17 -12.33 20.08
CA GLU A 629 27.38 -13.60 19.38
C GLU A 629 27.07 -14.86 20.21
N SER A 630 26.91 -14.73 21.53
CA SER A 630 26.75 -15.86 22.47
C SER A 630 25.32 -16.15 22.91
N LEU A 631 24.34 -15.30 22.53
CA LEU A 631 22.93 -15.62 22.72
C LEU A 631 22.48 -16.63 21.65
N PRO A 632 21.76 -17.70 22.02
CA PRO A 632 21.29 -18.70 21.08
C PRO A 632 20.43 -18.07 19.97
N PRO A 633 20.45 -18.61 18.74
CA PRO A 633 19.60 -18.13 17.66
C PRO A 633 18.13 -18.20 18.07
N LEU A 634 17.43 -17.07 17.95
CA LEU A 634 16.04 -16.91 18.38
C LEU A 634 15.05 -17.78 17.59
N ILE A 635 15.43 -18.21 16.38
CA ILE A 635 14.62 -19.02 15.47
C ILE A 635 15.55 -20.06 14.85
N PRO A 636 15.20 -21.37 14.87
CA PRO A 636 15.94 -22.37 14.13
C PRO A 636 15.94 -21.98 12.65
N SER A 637 17.12 -21.93 12.04
CA SER A 637 17.27 -21.73 10.60
C SER A 637 16.42 -22.73 9.81
N LYS A 638 15.99 -22.43 8.58
CA LYS A 638 15.32 -23.43 7.73
C LYS A 638 16.19 -24.69 7.51
N SER A 639 17.52 -24.60 7.68
CA SER A 639 18.45 -25.74 7.74
C SER A 639 18.30 -26.60 9.01
N ASP A 640 17.80 -26.04 10.12
CA ASP A 640 17.56 -26.76 11.37
C ASP A 640 16.27 -27.61 11.33
N LYS A 641 15.45 -27.49 10.27
CA LYS A 641 14.30 -28.37 10.03
C LYS A 641 14.67 -29.74 9.44
N PHE A 642 15.96 -30.02 9.20
CA PHE A 642 16.45 -31.34 8.80
C PHE A 642 17.14 -32.11 9.93
N VAL A 643 16.67 -31.98 11.18
CA VAL A 643 16.96 -32.97 12.23
C VAL A 643 15.69 -33.35 12.97
N ILE A 644 14.57 -33.51 12.26
CA ILE A 644 13.62 -34.55 12.67
C ILE A 644 14.27 -35.84 12.20
N VAL A 645 15.09 -36.46 13.06
CA VAL A 645 15.59 -37.80 12.81
C VAL A 645 14.36 -38.67 12.61
N ASN A 646 14.15 -39.07 11.36
CA ASN A 646 13.04 -39.90 10.93
C ASN A 646 12.92 -41.05 11.94
N GLN A 647 11.85 -41.10 12.74
CA GLN A 647 11.68 -42.16 13.75
C GLN A 647 11.84 -43.54 13.12
N LYS A 648 11.51 -43.68 11.83
CA LYS A 648 11.81 -44.87 11.04
C LYS A 648 13.30 -45.17 10.94
N LEU A 649 14.18 -44.19 10.73
CA LEU A 649 15.64 -44.41 10.64
C LEU A 649 16.25 -44.84 11.99
N ILE A 650 15.79 -44.27 13.12
CA ILE A 650 16.20 -44.70 14.47
C ILE A 650 15.70 -46.12 14.75
N ILE A 651 14.45 -46.42 14.40
CA ILE A 651 13.88 -47.78 14.54
C ILE A 651 14.63 -48.76 13.63
N THR A 652 14.97 -48.40 12.40
CA THR A 652 15.75 -49.24 11.48
C THR A 652 17.18 -49.48 11.99
N LEU A 653 17.84 -48.46 12.56
CA LEU A 653 19.16 -48.58 13.18
C LEU A 653 19.13 -49.41 14.47
N LEU A 654 18.09 -49.29 15.30
CA LEU A 654 17.87 -50.11 16.50
C LEU A 654 17.56 -51.57 16.14
N ILE A 655 16.76 -51.82 15.09
CA ILE A 655 16.48 -53.16 14.57
C ILE A 655 17.76 -53.79 14.01
N LEU A 656 18.56 -53.03 13.24
CA LEU A 656 19.86 -53.49 12.72
C LEU A 656 20.86 -53.80 13.83
N LEU A 657 20.89 -53.00 14.91
CA LEU A 657 21.72 -53.29 16.09
C LEU A 657 21.25 -54.56 16.82
N PHE A 658 19.94 -54.77 16.96
CA PHE A 658 19.39 -55.97 17.60
C PHE A 658 19.67 -57.25 16.79
N THR A 659 19.65 -57.17 15.46
CA THR A 659 20.01 -58.30 14.58
C THR A 659 21.52 -58.62 14.54
N PHE A 660 22.37 -57.75 15.09
CA PHE A 660 23.81 -57.98 15.19
C PHE A 660 24.25 -58.46 16.60
N ILE A 661 23.33 -58.44 17.57
CA ILE A 661 23.57 -58.81 18.98
C ILE A 661 22.92 -60.16 19.34
N ILE A 662 22.10 -60.73 18.44
CA ILE A 662 21.65 -62.13 18.44
C ILE A 662 22.46 -62.87 17.37
#